data_AF-A0A368YK57-F1
#
_entry.id   AF-A0A368YK57-F1
#
_cell.length_a   1.000
_cell.length_b   1.000
_cell.length_c   1.000
_cell.angle_alpha   90.00
_cell.angle_beta   90.00
_cell.angle_gamma   90.00
#
_symmetry.space_group_name_H-M   'P 1'
#
loop_
_entity.id
_entity.type
_entity.pdbx_description
1 polymer ?
#
loop_
_entity_poly.entity_id
_entity_poly.type
_entity_poly.pdbx_seq_one_letter_code
_entity_poly.pdbx_strand_id
1 'polypeptide(L)'
;MRFLKRLVLWLAGTALVLVLVIGIAGFFLLRAFIEPDRAAFGHVKDEAAAAGLTAQHFKPADEPYFAAMDKGLLLPPAAGQDYPPEIREIAALSGLPPEEVRKAAIRGQNAWTVWTGGNDRFWNFAAGNTVGSFDLLKTVSSHPAQYYGRDNRFRWLGLINEPCFSKAQGPDPERFGLWLDRRDPSCGPDPFADAEKYAGVKAGARGQTQPAGSYYGAPTGVIGLRLFPNPDFDAEAAARWDPERYYTDPDYYNDHDLIRPYRVGMSCAFCHVGPNPINPPKNPEAPDWAELTSNPGAQYFWVERIFFWNTRPRPEPGIPAPNEGNFLFQLFHTNPPGSLDTSLVSTDYMNNPRTMNAVYEAGARLEIARHLGSEQLAGGERDNKQFQDYPQTAALADLFDAGNGKVASMRVLKDGSDSVGTLGALNRVYLNIGLFSEEWLLHFRPFLGAQKISPIQIADAQKNSAYWQATENMTADMAVFFLVTARADRLGDAPGGAGRLAQRDPAGLARGKEVFAETCAACHSSRQPVPTPASGVDQGICAGGGSGPRYRECWDRYWNWTQTEDYKTQMRAIVAAPDFLRGNYLSTERRVPMDILGTNACSAVATNGLRGDIWDNFTSDSYKSLPPPKPVTVHHPVSGAASSFQSLGNGRGYLRPASLISLWSTAPYLLNNSVGHDAYETDYAGDYGDYGPTCPAADADDPYLPCVENRLYQFDKSIRQMLWPQTRRMDQLTTEPVPGYIYRLSAPACLMVPKGYAPALVRDNAGLLSRLAPWLVTPEGAVRIGPFPEGFPINALVNTKLLPDNDEPDMAAHLWRMAKSTPNLLGGLKQLGGRCTPEELADPAVMADAQRILRETGLIDTLVGLSKCPDYVVNKGHEFGATLPDADKEALISFLMEL
;
A
#
# COMPACT_ATOMS: atom_id res chain seq x y z
N MET A 1 69.92 -16.65 -5.99
CA MET A 1 69.19 -15.36 -6.14
C MET A 1 68.35 -15.23 -7.42
N ARG A 2 68.86 -15.47 -8.63
CA ARG A 2 68.07 -15.32 -9.89
C ARG A 2 66.84 -16.25 -10.00
N PHE A 3 66.95 -17.50 -9.56
CA PHE A 3 65.85 -18.47 -9.54
C PHE A 3 64.73 -18.05 -8.57
N LEU A 4 65.09 -17.66 -7.34
CA LEU A 4 64.14 -17.20 -6.33
C LEU A 4 63.37 -15.95 -6.78
N LYS A 5 64.06 -15.00 -7.46
CA LYS A 5 63.43 -13.80 -8.02
C LYS A 5 62.44 -14.13 -9.15
N ARG A 6 62.75 -15.12 -10.00
CA ARG A 6 61.85 -15.62 -11.05
C ARG A 6 60.64 -16.36 -10.46
N LEU A 7 60.84 -17.16 -9.42
CA LEU A 7 59.75 -17.87 -8.73
C LEU A 7 58.80 -16.90 -8.03
N VAL A 8 59.31 -15.90 -7.32
CA VAL A 8 58.48 -14.86 -6.68
C VAL A 8 57.72 -14.04 -7.72
N LEU A 9 58.35 -13.64 -8.83
CA LEU A 9 57.67 -12.95 -9.93
C LEU A 9 56.59 -13.82 -10.60
N TRP A 10 56.84 -15.12 -10.75
CA TRP A 10 55.88 -16.05 -11.34
C TRP A 10 54.69 -16.32 -10.41
N LEU A 11 54.94 -16.49 -9.11
CA LEU A 11 53.89 -16.62 -8.09
C LEU A 11 53.07 -15.33 -7.97
N ALA A 12 53.71 -14.16 -7.98
CA ALA A 12 53.03 -12.87 -7.97
C ALA A 12 52.22 -12.64 -9.26
N GLY A 13 52.76 -13.00 -10.43
CA GLY A 13 52.05 -12.95 -11.70
C GLY A 13 50.87 -13.91 -11.75
N THR A 14 51.03 -15.12 -11.22
CA THR A 14 49.96 -16.13 -11.14
C THR A 14 48.87 -15.68 -10.16
N ALA A 15 49.24 -15.11 -9.01
CA ALA A 15 48.30 -14.54 -8.05
C ALA A 15 47.53 -13.35 -8.66
N LEU A 16 48.20 -12.48 -9.41
CA LEU A 16 47.56 -11.37 -10.13
C LEU A 16 46.56 -11.87 -11.17
N VAL A 17 46.93 -12.89 -11.96
CA VAL A 17 46.03 -13.53 -12.93
C VAL A 17 44.85 -14.21 -12.22
N LEU A 18 45.08 -14.89 -11.09
CA LEU A 18 44.02 -15.52 -10.31
C LEU A 18 43.05 -14.47 -9.75
N VAL A 19 43.55 -13.37 -9.20
CA VAL A 19 42.74 -12.24 -8.72
C VAL A 19 41.93 -11.63 -9.86
N LEU A 20 42.53 -11.46 -11.05
CA LEU A 20 41.84 -10.97 -12.23
C LEU A 20 40.73 -11.93 -12.67
N VAL A 21 41.00 -13.24 -12.73
CA VAL A 21 40.03 -14.27 -13.12
C VAL A 21 38.88 -14.35 -12.11
N ILE A 22 39.17 -14.31 -10.81
CA ILE A 22 38.17 -14.27 -9.74
C ILE A 22 37.35 -12.97 -9.83
N GLY A 23 37.99 -11.84 -10.09
CA GLY A 23 37.32 -10.55 -10.29
C GLY A 23 36.38 -10.55 -11.50
N ILE A 24 36.82 -11.10 -12.63
CA ILE A 24 36.01 -11.23 -13.85
C ILE A 24 34.85 -12.21 -13.64
N ALA A 25 35.12 -13.39 -13.06
CA ALA A 25 34.08 -14.38 -12.75
C ALA A 25 33.06 -13.82 -11.75
N GLY A 26 33.53 -13.15 -10.70
CA GLY A 26 32.70 -12.45 -9.74
C GLY A 26 31.85 -11.35 -10.37
N PHE A 27 32.41 -10.59 -11.31
CA PHE A 27 31.65 -9.59 -12.08
C PHE A 27 30.53 -10.21 -12.91
N PHE A 28 30.81 -11.28 -13.66
CA PHE A 28 29.78 -11.96 -14.46
C PHE A 28 28.72 -12.65 -13.60
N LEU A 29 29.09 -13.23 -12.46
CA LEU A 29 28.15 -13.79 -11.48
C LEU A 29 27.26 -12.71 -10.87
N LEU A 30 27.86 -11.59 -10.43
CA LEU A 30 27.11 -10.46 -9.89
C LEU A 30 26.17 -9.87 -10.94
N ARG A 31 26.63 -9.74 -12.19
CA ARG A 31 25.80 -9.27 -13.30
C ARG A 31 24.63 -10.21 -13.57
N ALA A 32 24.86 -11.52 -13.62
CA ALA A 32 23.79 -12.51 -13.79
C ALA A 32 22.81 -12.49 -12.60
N PHE A 33 23.28 -12.14 -11.41
CA PHE A 33 22.42 -11.96 -10.24
C PHE A 33 21.64 -10.64 -10.28
N ILE A 34 22.12 -9.58 -10.93
CA ILE A 34 21.44 -8.27 -10.93
C ILE A 34 20.55 -8.08 -12.16
N GLU A 35 20.96 -8.55 -13.34
CA GLU A 35 20.20 -8.32 -14.57
C GLU A 35 19.02 -9.31 -14.68
N PRO A 36 17.82 -8.83 -15.04
CA PRO A 36 16.70 -9.71 -15.33
C PRO A 36 16.92 -10.50 -16.62
N ASP A 37 16.21 -11.63 -16.78
CA ASP A 37 16.18 -12.38 -18.03
C ASP A 37 15.30 -11.68 -19.07
N ARG A 38 15.88 -10.68 -19.75
CA ARG A 38 15.19 -9.88 -20.75
C ARG A 38 14.74 -10.67 -21.97
N ALA A 39 15.26 -11.89 -22.19
CA ALA A 39 14.83 -12.72 -23.31
C ALA A 39 13.44 -13.32 -23.09
N ALA A 40 12.97 -13.38 -21.84
CA ALA A 40 11.64 -13.87 -21.49
C ALA A 40 10.54 -12.80 -21.63
N PHE A 41 10.90 -11.51 -21.62
CA PHE A 41 9.94 -10.40 -21.60
C PHE A 41 9.02 -10.42 -22.83
N GLY A 42 7.72 -10.22 -22.63
CA GLY A 42 6.70 -10.16 -23.68
C GLY A 42 6.45 -11.49 -24.40
N HIS A 43 6.98 -12.59 -23.87
CA HIS A 43 6.88 -13.94 -24.44
C HIS A 43 6.15 -14.93 -23.52
N VAL A 44 5.82 -14.56 -22.28
CA VAL A 44 5.08 -15.41 -21.35
C VAL A 44 3.59 -15.10 -21.42
N LYS A 45 2.77 -16.16 -21.41
CA LYS A 45 1.30 -16.07 -21.35
C LYS A 45 0.82 -16.28 -19.92
N ASP A 46 -0.29 -15.65 -19.55
CA ASP A 46 -0.98 -15.98 -18.30
C ASP A 46 -1.61 -17.38 -18.36
N GLU A 47 -1.97 -17.94 -17.19
CA GLU A 47 -2.56 -19.28 -17.06
C GLU A 47 -3.77 -19.48 -18.00
N ALA A 48 -4.63 -18.48 -18.15
CA ALA A 48 -5.80 -18.52 -19.02
C ALA A 48 -5.45 -18.57 -20.52
N ALA A 49 -4.55 -17.70 -20.97
CA ALA A 49 -4.09 -17.67 -22.36
C ALA A 49 -3.26 -18.91 -22.71
N ALA A 50 -2.52 -19.48 -21.75
CA ALA A 50 -1.85 -20.76 -21.90
C ALA A 50 -2.85 -21.92 -22.06
N ALA A 51 -4.01 -21.85 -21.39
CA ALA A 51 -5.14 -22.77 -21.57
C ALA A 51 -5.96 -22.51 -22.85
N GLY A 52 -5.55 -21.57 -23.70
CA GLY A 52 -6.22 -21.24 -24.97
C GLY A 52 -7.47 -20.37 -24.82
N LEU A 53 -7.70 -19.77 -23.65
CA LEU A 53 -8.80 -18.85 -23.40
C LEU A 53 -8.44 -17.43 -23.81
N THR A 54 -9.46 -16.61 -24.05
CA THR A 54 -9.33 -15.18 -24.33
C THR A 54 -10.19 -14.38 -23.36
N ALA A 55 -10.09 -13.04 -23.38
CA ALA A 55 -10.89 -12.17 -22.54
C ALA A 55 -12.41 -12.41 -22.65
N GLN A 56 -12.90 -12.92 -23.79
CA GLN A 56 -14.33 -13.20 -24.01
C GLN A 56 -14.88 -14.30 -23.10
N HIS A 57 -14.00 -15.15 -22.56
CA HIS A 57 -14.36 -16.17 -21.57
C HIS A 57 -14.82 -15.54 -20.24
N PHE A 58 -14.25 -14.40 -19.88
CA PHE A 58 -14.46 -13.74 -18.59
C PHE A 58 -15.57 -12.69 -18.71
N LYS A 59 -16.80 -13.12 -18.47
CA LYS A 59 -17.97 -12.25 -18.45
C LYS A 59 -18.02 -11.47 -17.12
N PRO A 60 -18.19 -10.14 -17.15
CA PRO A 60 -18.39 -9.36 -15.93
C PRO A 60 -19.68 -9.79 -15.21
N ALA A 61 -19.60 -10.02 -13.91
CA ALA A 61 -20.72 -10.42 -13.07
C ALA A 61 -21.74 -9.29 -12.86
N ASP A 62 -23.02 -9.59 -13.02
CA ASP A 62 -24.13 -8.62 -13.00
C ASP A 62 -25.09 -8.79 -11.81
N GLU A 63 -24.76 -9.69 -10.88
CA GLU A 63 -25.54 -9.96 -9.69
C GLU A 63 -25.48 -8.79 -8.71
N PRO A 64 -26.62 -8.30 -8.18
CA PRO A 64 -26.65 -7.22 -7.20
C PRO A 64 -26.29 -7.72 -5.78
N TYR A 65 -25.33 -8.63 -5.66
CA TYR A 65 -25.00 -9.30 -4.40
C TYR A 65 -24.48 -8.33 -3.33
N PHE A 66 -23.69 -7.33 -3.75
CA PHE A 66 -23.11 -6.30 -2.89
C PHE A 66 -23.93 -4.99 -2.88
N ALA A 67 -25.09 -4.95 -3.52
CA ALA A 67 -25.80 -3.69 -3.79
C ALA A 67 -26.26 -2.92 -2.54
N ALA A 68 -26.33 -3.59 -1.38
CA ALA A 68 -26.65 -2.97 -0.10
C ALA A 68 -25.46 -2.22 0.54
N MET A 69 -24.22 -2.53 0.15
CA MET A 69 -23.03 -1.74 0.52
C MET A 69 -23.12 -0.34 -0.07
N ASP A 70 -22.16 0.53 0.28
CA ASP A 70 -21.98 1.82 -0.38
C ASP A 70 -23.26 2.68 -0.35
N LYS A 71 -23.89 2.72 0.84
CA LYS A 71 -25.15 3.44 1.14
C LYS A 71 -26.40 2.86 0.45
N GLY A 72 -26.30 1.65 -0.11
CA GLY A 72 -27.41 1.00 -0.79
C GLY A 72 -27.80 1.68 -2.10
N LEU A 73 -26.93 2.52 -2.68
CA LEU A 73 -27.24 3.32 -3.87
C LEU A 73 -27.54 2.47 -5.12
N LEU A 74 -27.12 1.21 -5.13
CA LEU A 74 -27.31 0.28 -6.25
C LEU A 74 -28.52 -0.66 -6.07
N LEU A 75 -29.22 -0.55 -4.93
CA LEU A 75 -30.51 -1.24 -4.74
C LEU A 75 -31.52 -0.72 -5.77
N PRO A 76 -32.40 -1.59 -6.29
CA PRO A 76 -33.48 -1.13 -7.15
C PRO A 76 -34.40 -0.17 -6.39
N PRO A 77 -34.92 0.89 -7.03
CA PRO A 77 -35.90 1.76 -6.38
C PRO A 77 -37.17 0.97 -6.06
N ALA A 78 -37.86 1.37 -4.99
CA ALA A 78 -39.18 0.83 -4.70
C ALA A 78 -40.15 1.10 -5.87
N ALA A 79 -41.16 0.25 -6.06
CA ALA A 79 -42.10 0.39 -7.16
C ALA A 79 -42.74 1.79 -7.19
N GLY A 80 -42.59 2.49 -8.31
CA GLY A 80 -43.11 3.86 -8.51
C GLY A 80 -42.23 4.97 -7.92
N GLN A 81 -41.10 4.65 -7.29
CA GLN A 81 -40.08 5.63 -6.90
C GLN A 81 -39.06 5.83 -8.01
N ASP A 82 -38.46 7.01 -8.03
CA ASP A 82 -37.38 7.35 -8.95
C ASP A 82 -36.02 6.84 -8.43
N TYR A 83 -35.03 6.72 -9.30
CA TYR A 83 -33.67 6.34 -8.92
C TYR A 83 -33.02 7.39 -8.01
N PRO A 84 -32.03 7.02 -7.16
CA PRO A 84 -31.26 7.98 -6.39
C PRO A 84 -30.68 9.12 -7.25
N PRO A 85 -30.55 10.35 -6.71
CA PRO A 85 -29.96 11.47 -7.43
C PRO A 85 -28.63 11.14 -8.12
N GLU A 86 -27.78 10.36 -7.47
CA GLU A 86 -26.47 9.96 -7.94
C GLU A 86 -26.54 9.16 -9.25
N ILE A 87 -27.49 8.21 -9.34
CA ILE A 87 -27.72 7.46 -10.58
C ILE A 87 -28.26 8.39 -11.68
N ARG A 88 -29.18 9.30 -11.33
CA ARG A 88 -29.75 10.24 -12.31
C ARG A 88 -28.73 11.24 -12.84
N GLU A 89 -27.82 11.71 -11.99
CA GLU A 89 -26.71 12.58 -12.38
C GLU A 89 -25.83 11.89 -13.43
N ILE A 90 -25.46 10.63 -13.18
CA ILE A 90 -24.64 9.87 -14.11
C ILE A 90 -25.43 9.46 -15.37
N ALA A 91 -26.72 9.19 -15.26
CA ALA A 91 -27.60 8.98 -16.42
C ALA A 91 -27.67 10.23 -17.31
N ALA A 92 -27.82 11.41 -16.71
CA ALA A 92 -27.82 12.68 -17.43
C ALA A 92 -26.47 12.96 -18.10
N LEU A 93 -25.36 12.67 -17.40
CA LEU A 93 -24.00 12.82 -17.94
C LEU A 93 -23.74 11.86 -19.11
N SER A 94 -24.06 10.58 -18.95
CA SER A 94 -23.75 9.52 -19.92
C SER A 94 -24.75 9.43 -21.08
N GLY A 95 -25.95 9.98 -20.92
CA GLY A 95 -27.07 9.77 -21.84
C GLY A 95 -27.68 8.37 -21.77
N LEU A 96 -27.28 7.54 -20.80
CA LEU A 96 -27.81 6.21 -20.59
C LEU A 96 -29.10 6.23 -19.74
N PRO A 97 -30.01 5.25 -19.92
CA PRO A 97 -31.10 5.06 -18.97
C PRO A 97 -30.57 4.82 -17.54
N PRO A 98 -31.23 5.35 -16.49
CA PRO A 98 -30.83 5.14 -15.10
C PRO A 98 -30.59 3.68 -14.71
N GLU A 99 -31.40 2.75 -15.22
CA GLU A 99 -31.23 1.33 -14.96
C GLU A 99 -29.96 0.75 -15.58
N GLU A 100 -29.54 1.24 -16.75
CA GLU A 100 -28.30 0.80 -17.38
C GLU A 100 -27.07 1.35 -16.66
N VAL A 101 -27.16 2.57 -16.12
CA VAL A 101 -26.16 3.11 -15.17
C VAL A 101 -26.06 2.24 -13.94
N ARG A 102 -27.20 1.86 -13.33
CA ARG A 102 -27.22 0.98 -12.15
C ARG A 102 -26.57 -0.38 -12.44
N LYS A 103 -26.92 -1.01 -13.57
CA LYS A 103 -26.33 -2.29 -13.97
C LYS A 103 -24.83 -2.19 -14.26
N ALA A 104 -24.39 -1.11 -14.92
CA ALA A 104 -22.96 -0.85 -15.12
C ALA A 104 -22.23 -0.68 -13.78
N ALA A 105 -22.80 0.09 -12.86
CA ALA A 105 -22.26 0.24 -11.51
C ALA A 105 -22.22 -1.09 -10.73
N ILE A 106 -23.21 -1.99 -10.89
CA ILE A 106 -23.18 -3.33 -10.27
C ILE A 106 -22.03 -4.17 -10.84
N ARG A 107 -21.83 -4.18 -12.16
CA ARG A 107 -20.68 -4.89 -12.76
C ARG A 107 -19.35 -4.32 -12.29
N GLY A 108 -19.28 -3.00 -12.13
CA GLY A 108 -18.12 -2.30 -11.54
C GLY A 108 -17.88 -2.66 -10.08
N GLN A 109 -18.94 -2.68 -9.25
CA GLN A 109 -18.87 -3.09 -7.85
C GLN A 109 -18.41 -4.54 -7.73
N ASN A 110 -18.94 -5.45 -8.55
CA ASN A 110 -18.52 -6.85 -8.57
C ASN A 110 -17.07 -7.02 -9.01
N ALA A 111 -16.62 -6.28 -10.04
CA ALA A 111 -15.20 -6.27 -10.42
C ALA A 111 -14.33 -5.82 -9.23
N TRP A 112 -14.65 -4.71 -8.60
CA TRP A 112 -13.91 -4.20 -7.43
C TRP A 112 -13.88 -5.18 -6.25
N THR A 113 -15.00 -5.87 -6.00
CA THR A 113 -15.18 -6.68 -4.79
C THR A 113 -14.76 -8.14 -4.92
N VAL A 114 -14.88 -8.76 -6.10
CA VAL A 114 -14.65 -10.21 -6.26
C VAL A 114 -13.69 -10.59 -7.39
N TRP A 115 -13.39 -9.71 -8.34
CA TRP A 115 -12.45 -10.06 -9.42
C TRP A 115 -11.00 -10.11 -8.92
N THR A 116 -10.34 -11.25 -9.14
CA THR A 116 -8.94 -11.48 -8.73
C THR A 116 -7.97 -11.52 -9.92
N GLY A 117 -8.48 -11.71 -11.16
CA GLY A 117 -7.68 -11.71 -12.38
C GLY A 117 -6.52 -12.72 -12.39
N GLY A 118 -6.71 -13.90 -11.79
CA GLY A 118 -5.70 -14.96 -11.73
C GLY A 118 -4.53 -14.68 -10.78
N ASN A 119 -4.63 -13.65 -9.94
CA ASN A 119 -3.56 -13.30 -9.00
C ASN A 119 -3.39 -14.31 -7.84
N ASP A 120 -4.24 -15.34 -7.74
CA ASP A 120 -4.06 -16.46 -6.81
C ASP A 120 -2.71 -17.15 -7.02
N ARG A 121 -2.20 -17.12 -8.26
CA ARG A 121 -0.83 -17.53 -8.59
C ARG A 121 0.22 -16.70 -7.84
N PHE A 122 0.12 -15.38 -7.87
CA PHE A 122 1.08 -14.48 -7.21
C PHE A 122 1.08 -14.70 -5.71
N TRP A 123 -0.10 -14.73 -5.08
CA TRP A 123 -0.19 -14.87 -3.63
C TRP A 123 0.25 -16.26 -3.15
N ASN A 124 0.05 -17.31 -3.96
CA ASN A 124 0.66 -18.61 -3.72
C ASN A 124 2.19 -18.59 -3.86
N PHE A 125 2.73 -17.88 -4.86
CA PHE A 125 4.18 -17.63 -4.99
C PHE A 125 4.72 -16.89 -3.76
N ALA A 126 4.02 -15.85 -3.30
CA ALA A 126 4.41 -15.09 -2.12
C ALA A 126 4.47 -15.99 -0.88
N ALA A 127 3.46 -16.83 -0.64
CA ALA A 127 3.48 -17.78 0.47
C ALA A 127 4.64 -18.79 0.40
N GLY A 128 5.08 -19.15 -0.81
CA GLY A 128 6.26 -19.99 -1.06
C GLY A 128 7.61 -19.26 -1.02
N ASN A 129 7.66 -17.92 -0.93
CA ASN A 129 8.89 -17.14 -1.06
C ASN A 129 9.09 -16.06 0.04
N THR A 130 8.14 -15.92 0.96
CA THR A 130 8.17 -14.96 2.08
C THR A 130 8.62 -15.60 3.38
N VAL A 131 9.53 -16.57 3.31
CA VAL A 131 10.35 -16.91 4.48
C VAL A 131 9.51 -17.50 5.64
N GLY A 132 8.32 -18.04 5.33
CA GLY A 132 7.39 -18.65 6.29
C GLY A 132 6.45 -17.68 7.01
N SER A 133 6.57 -16.36 6.75
CA SER A 133 5.82 -15.34 7.47
C SER A 133 4.42 -15.10 6.90
N PHE A 134 4.25 -15.15 5.59
CA PHE A 134 3.00 -14.78 4.91
C PHE A 134 2.32 -16.02 4.30
N ASP A 135 1.03 -16.21 4.58
CA ASP A 135 0.21 -17.25 3.93
C ASP A 135 -1.29 -16.91 4.05
N LEU A 136 -1.91 -16.44 2.96
CA LEU A 136 -3.33 -16.06 2.97
C LEU A 136 -4.27 -17.23 3.26
N LEU A 137 -3.89 -18.48 2.95
CA LEU A 137 -4.71 -19.65 3.26
C LEU A 137 -4.77 -19.88 4.78
N LYS A 138 -3.71 -19.50 5.51
CA LYS A 138 -3.74 -19.44 6.98
C LYS A 138 -4.48 -18.19 7.47
N THR A 139 -4.34 -17.05 6.81
CA THR A 139 -5.04 -15.81 7.20
C THR A 139 -6.57 -15.95 7.20
N VAL A 140 -7.15 -16.71 6.27
CA VAL A 140 -8.62 -16.93 6.22
C VAL A 140 -9.13 -18.03 7.15
N SER A 141 -8.23 -18.76 7.80
CA SER A 141 -8.55 -19.92 8.63
C SER A 141 -9.02 -19.52 10.04
N SER A 142 -9.77 -20.42 10.68
CA SER A 142 -10.17 -20.34 12.10
C SER A 142 -9.57 -21.50 12.92
N HIS A 143 -8.38 -21.98 12.54
CA HIS A 143 -7.72 -23.11 13.20
C HIS A 143 -7.37 -22.80 14.67
N PRO A 144 -7.59 -23.71 15.64
CA PRO A 144 -7.36 -23.45 17.06
C PRO A 144 -5.93 -23.07 17.47
N ALA A 145 -4.93 -23.45 16.67
CA ALA A 145 -3.53 -23.06 16.88
C ALA A 145 -3.23 -21.59 16.53
N GLN A 146 -4.16 -20.90 15.85
CA GLN A 146 -4.03 -19.49 15.51
C GLN A 146 -4.70 -18.64 16.59
N TYR A 147 -4.16 -17.45 16.83
CA TYR A 147 -4.72 -16.52 17.81
C TYR A 147 -6.05 -15.90 17.35
N TYR A 148 -6.21 -15.76 16.04
CA TYR A 148 -7.41 -15.25 15.43
C TYR A 148 -8.25 -16.34 14.78
N GLY A 149 -9.53 -16.04 14.61
CA GLY A 149 -10.47 -16.74 13.76
C GLY A 149 -11.64 -15.80 13.46
N ARG A 150 -12.74 -16.32 12.93
CA ARG A 150 -13.91 -15.48 12.59
C ARG A 150 -14.36 -14.56 13.72
N ASP A 151 -14.38 -15.03 14.96
CA ASP A 151 -15.00 -14.32 16.09
C ASP A 151 -14.21 -13.10 16.59
N ASN A 152 -12.96 -12.92 16.15
CA ASN A 152 -12.10 -11.79 16.52
C ASN A 152 -11.27 -11.27 15.32
N ARG A 153 -11.69 -11.61 14.10
CA ARG A 153 -10.92 -11.38 12.87
C ARG A 153 -10.78 -9.89 12.59
N PHE A 154 -11.87 -9.13 12.74
CA PHE A 154 -11.84 -7.69 12.53
C PHE A 154 -10.98 -7.02 13.61
N ARG A 155 -11.18 -7.35 14.88
CA ARG A 155 -10.46 -6.73 15.98
C ARG A 155 -8.96 -7.03 15.93
N TRP A 156 -8.59 -8.26 15.59
CA TRP A 156 -7.18 -8.66 15.53
C TRP A 156 -6.51 -8.22 14.23
N LEU A 157 -7.11 -8.52 13.08
CA LEU A 157 -6.47 -8.32 11.76
C LEU A 157 -6.97 -7.06 11.04
N GLY A 158 -8.17 -6.58 11.34
CA GLY A 158 -8.84 -5.54 10.56
C GLY A 158 -9.56 -6.05 9.32
N LEU A 159 -9.65 -7.37 9.16
CA LEU A 159 -10.27 -8.00 7.99
C LEU A 159 -11.78 -8.15 8.19
N ILE A 160 -12.52 -7.98 7.11
CA ILE A 160 -13.99 -7.98 7.14
C ILE A 160 -14.53 -9.38 6.89
N ASN A 161 -15.31 -9.86 7.86
CA ASN A 161 -16.09 -11.09 7.71
C ASN A 161 -17.18 -10.89 6.66
N GLU A 162 -17.28 -11.82 5.71
CA GLU A 162 -18.40 -11.85 4.79
C GLU A 162 -19.69 -12.18 5.57
N PRO A 163 -20.78 -11.40 5.39
CA PRO A 163 -22.10 -11.77 5.90
C PRO A 163 -22.52 -13.15 5.38
N CYS A 164 -23.43 -13.83 6.09
CA CYS A 164 -23.89 -15.18 5.75
C CYS A 164 -22.83 -16.31 5.88
N PHE A 165 -21.80 -16.11 6.71
CA PHE A 165 -20.85 -17.15 7.08
C PHE A 165 -20.84 -17.40 8.58
N SER A 166 -20.44 -18.61 8.94
CA SER A 166 -20.23 -19.07 10.31
C SER A 166 -18.81 -19.63 10.45
N LYS A 167 -18.27 -19.58 11.67
CA LYS A 167 -16.94 -20.10 11.97
C LYS A 167 -16.87 -21.61 11.71
N ALA A 168 -15.74 -22.07 11.19
CA ALA A 168 -15.43 -23.49 11.08
C ALA A 168 -15.52 -24.19 12.46
N GLN A 169 -16.29 -25.27 12.56
CA GLN A 169 -16.46 -26.04 13.80
C GLN A 169 -15.43 -27.18 13.97
N GLY A 170 -14.60 -27.40 12.96
CA GLY A 170 -13.67 -28.51 12.88
C GLY A 170 -12.99 -28.56 11.51
N PRO A 171 -12.01 -29.47 11.32
CA PRO A 171 -11.41 -29.70 10.02
C PRO A 171 -12.48 -30.18 9.03
N ASP A 172 -12.49 -29.64 7.82
CA ASP A 172 -13.46 -30.00 6.79
C ASP A 172 -12.87 -31.01 5.78
N PRO A 173 -13.31 -32.28 5.78
CA PRO A 173 -12.81 -33.29 4.84
C PRO A 173 -13.03 -32.93 3.37
N GLU A 174 -14.08 -32.17 3.03
CA GLU A 174 -14.35 -31.71 1.66
C GLU A 174 -13.45 -30.52 1.25
N ARG A 175 -12.72 -29.97 2.21
CA ARG A 175 -11.72 -28.91 2.04
C ARG A 175 -10.35 -29.35 2.58
N PHE A 176 -10.02 -30.63 2.39
CA PHE A 176 -8.71 -31.21 2.74
C PHE A 176 -8.30 -31.02 4.21
N GLY A 177 -9.26 -31.00 5.13
CA GLY A 177 -9.03 -30.83 6.56
C GLY A 177 -8.76 -29.39 7.02
N LEU A 178 -8.95 -28.40 6.15
CA LEU A 178 -8.79 -26.99 6.49
C LEU A 178 -9.95 -26.47 7.35
N TRP A 179 -9.69 -25.38 8.09
CA TRP A 179 -10.64 -24.74 9.00
C TRP A 179 -11.21 -23.45 8.40
N LEU A 180 -11.87 -23.57 7.23
CA LEU A 180 -12.45 -22.45 6.50
C LEU A 180 -13.88 -22.14 6.96
N ASP A 181 -14.25 -20.86 7.01
CA ASP A 181 -15.59 -20.43 7.37
C ASP A 181 -16.64 -21.07 6.44
N ARG A 182 -17.81 -21.39 6.99
CA ARG A 182 -18.89 -22.09 6.28
C ARG A 182 -20.04 -21.17 6.00
N ARG A 183 -20.47 -21.11 4.74
CA ARG A 183 -21.65 -20.35 4.32
C ARG A 183 -22.89 -20.91 5.00
N ASP A 184 -23.73 -20.03 5.53
CA ASP A 184 -25.02 -20.39 6.10
C ASP A 184 -25.94 -20.91 4.98
N PRO A 185 -26.46 -22.15 5.08
CA PRO A 185 -27.36 -22.71 4.07
C PRO A 185 -28.63 -21.89 3.81
N SER A 186 -29.05 -21.04 4.76
CA SER A 186 -30.21 -20.17 4.62
C SER A 186 -30.00 -18.97 3.67
N CYS A 187 -28.76 -18.60 3.39
CA CYS A 187 -28.42 -17.40 2.60
C CYS A 187 -28.35 -17.62 1.08
N GLY A 188 -28.73 -18.80 0.59
CA GLY A 188 -28.54 -19.18 -0.81
C GLY A 188 -27.06 -19.34 -1.19
N PRO A 189 -26.75 -19.94 -2.36
CA PRO A 189 -25.37 -20.10 -2.81
C PRO A 189 -24.71 -18.74 -3.09
N ASP A 190 -23.38 -18.69 -3.00
CA ASP A 190 -22.60 -17.56 -3.53
C ASP A 190 -22.71 -17.57 -5.07
N PRO A 191 -23.21 -16.49 -5.70
CA PRO A 191 -23.48 -16.49 -7.14
C PRO A 191 -22.19 -16.54 -7.98
N PHE A 192 -21.07 -16.06 -7.44
CA PHE A 192 -19.80 -16.02 -8.14
C PHE A 192 -19.09 -17.37 -8.13
N ALA A 193 -19.42 -18.25 -7.17
CA ALA A 193 -18.90 -19.63 -7.11
C ALA A 193 -19.56 -20.58 -8.11
N ASP A 194 -20.55 -20.12 -8.88
CA ASP A 194 -21.24 -20.91 -9.92
C ASP A 194 -20.29 -21.24 -11.09
N ALA A 195 -19.82 -22.49 -11.12
CA ALA A 195 -18.92 -22.99 -12.14
C ALA A 195 -19.59 -23.25 -13.51
N GLU A 196 -20.93 -23.29 -13.59
CA GLU A 196 -21.65 -23.37 -14.86
C GLU A 196 -21.75 -22.00 -15.51
N LYS A 197 -22.06 -20.97 -14.72
CA LYS A 197 -22.11 -19.57 -15.19
C LYS A 197 -20.71 -19.01 -15.46
N TYR A 198 -19.75 -19.32 -14.59
CA TYR A 198 -18.42 -18.72 -14.56
C TYR A 198 -17.30 -19.77 -14.63
N ALA A 199 -17.35 -20.65 -15.63
CA ALA A 199 -16.43 -21.79 -15.77
C ALA A 199 -14.94 -21.43 -15.56
N GLY A 200 -14.32 -22.02 -14.54
CA GLY A 200 -12.93 -21.78 -14.18
C GLY A 200 -11.93 -22.23 -15.25
N VAL A 201 -10.69 -21.77 -15.11
CA VAL A 201 -9.59 -22.11 -16.01
C VAL A 201 -9.05 -23.50 -15.67
N LYS A 202 -8.89 -24.36 -16.67
CA LYS A 202 -8.30 -25.70 -16.49
C LYS A 202 -6.79 -25.62 -16.67
N ALA A 203 -6.03 -26.12 -15.68
CA ALA A 203 -4.57 -26.13 -15.69
C ALA A 203 -4.04 -27.22 -14.73
N GLY A 204 -3.04 -28.00 -15.13
CA GLY A 204 -2.48 -29.06 -14.28
C GLY A 204 -3.56 -29.97 -13.70
N ALA A 205 -3.56 -30.14 -12.37
CA ALA A 205 -4.57 -30.87 -11.60
C ALA A 205 -5.97 -30.21 -11.60
N ARG A 206 -6.05 -28.88 -11.75
CA ARG A 206 -7.31 -28.09 -11.79
C ARG A 206 -8.06 -28.41 -13.08
N GLY A 207 -9.21 -29.06 -12.95
CA GLY A 207 -10.01 -29.58 -14.06
C GLY A 207 -9.68 -31.02 -14.49
N GLN A 208 -8.75 -31.69 -13.81
CA GLN A 208 -8.40 -33.10 -14.03
C GLN A 208 -8.72 -33.94 -12.79
N THR A 209 -7.93 -33.79 -11.72
CA THR A 209 -8.10 -34.49 -10.43
C THR A 209 -8.84 -33.64 -9.40
N GLN A 210 -8.92 -32.32 -9.64
CA GLN A 210 -9.69 -31.37 -8.86
C GLN A 210 -10.70 -30.64 -9.77
N PRO A 211 -11.81 -30.10 -9.23
CA PRO A 211 -12.72 -29.28 -10.04
C PRO A 211 -12.01 -28.04 -10.58
N ALA A 212 -12.42 -27.56 -11.75
CA ALA A 212 -11.94 -26.26 -12.26
C ALA A 212 -12.50 -25.10 -11.44
N GLY A 213 -13.68 -25.27 -10.84
CA GLY A 213 -14.37 -24.25 -10.07
C GLY A 213 -14.87 -23.10 -10.94
N SER A 214 -15.08 -21.95 -10.31
CA SER A 214 -15.40 -20.67 -10.97
C SER A 214 -14.15 -19.82 -11.15
N TYR A 215 -14.07 -19.01 -12.21
CA TYR A 215 -13.00 -18.01 -12.37
C TYR A 215 -13.08 -16.83 -11.38
N TYR A 216 -14.19 -16.67 -10.66
CA TYR A 216 -14.29 -15.77 -9.49
C TYR A 216 -13.89 -16.46 -8.17
N GLY A 217 -13.63 -17.77 -8.20
CA GLY A 217 -13.28 -18.58 -7.04
C GLY A 217 -14.45 -18.79 -6.08
N ALA A 218 -14.26 -19.67 -5.11
CA ALA A 218 -15.20 -19.87 -4.01
C ALA A 218 -14.97 -18.81 -2.90
N PRO A 219 -16.01 -18.40 -2.15
CA PRO A 219 -15.83 -17.51 -1.01
C PRO A 219 -15.00 -18.18 0.09
N THR A 220 -14.19 -17.37 0.78
CA THR A 220 -13.41 -17.80 1.96
C THR A 220 -14.12 -17.49 3.28
N GLY A 221 -15.18 -16.68 3.25
CA GLY A 221 -15.79 -16.05 4.44
C GLY A 221 -15.14 -14.74 4.86
N VAL A 222 -14.12 -14.27 4.12
CA VAL A 222 -13.47 -12.97 4.27
C VAL A 222 -13.64 -12.18 2.97
N ILE A 223 -14.14 -10.96 3.06
CA ILE A 223 -14.40 -10.11 1.88
C ILE A 223 -13.08 -9.82 1.16
N GLY A 224 -13.12 -9.97 -0.16
CA GLY A 224 -11.99 -9.71 -1.05
C GLY A 224 -10.96 -10.85 -1.16
N LEU A 225 -11.15 -11.98 -0.46
CA LEU A 225 -10.31 -13.16 -0.60
C LEU A 225 -11.12 -14.35 -1.15
N ARG A 226 -10.65 -14.93 -2.26
CA ARG A 226 -11.34 -16.01 -2.99
C ARG A 226 -10.47 -17.24 -3.11
N LEU A 227 -11.08 -18.42 -3.01
CA LEU A 227 -10.41 -19.72 -2.96
C LEU A 227 -10.44 -20.41 -4.33
N PHE A 228 -9.27 -20.86 -4.80
CA PHE A 228 -9.12 -21.55 -6.09
C PHE A 228 -8.37 -22.87 -5.89
N PRO A 229 -8.83 -24.00 -6.47
CA PRO A 229 -8.08 -25.26 -6.45
C PRO A 229 -6.66 -25.07 -7.00
N ASN A 230 -5.63 -25.57 -6.33
CA ASN A 230 -4.26 -25.37 -6.79
C ASN A 230 -3.94 -26.32 -7.97
N PRO A 231 -3.60 -25.80 -9.17
CA PRO A 231 -3.28 -26.66 -10.32
C PRO A 231 -2.03 -27.52 -10.12
N ASP A 232 -1.17 -27.20 -9.14
CA ASP A 232 0.02 -28.00 -8.83
C ASP A 232 -0.28 -29.12 -7.81
N PHE A 233 -1.48 -29.15 -7.21
CA PHE A 233 -1.85 -30.14 -6.20
C PHE A 233 -2.34 -31.44 -6.86
N ASP A 234 -1.39 -32.19 -7.38
CA ASP A 234 -1.57 -33.49 -8.01
C ASP A 234 -1.69 -34.64 -6.98
N ALA A 235 -1.61 -35.89 -7.45
CA ALA A 235 -1.75 -37.06 -6.58
C ALA A 235 -0.59 -37.22 -5.58
N GLU A 236 0.63 -36.78 -5.93
CA GLU A 236 1.78 -36.84 -5.04
C GLU A 236 1.66 -35.76 -3.97
N ALA A 237 1.32 -34.54 -4.36
CA ALA A 237 1.02 -33.45 -3.44
C ALA A 237 -0.11 -33.83 -2.47
N ALA A 238 -1.18 -34.44 -2.97
CA ALA A 238 -2.29 -34.92 -2.14
C ALA A 238 -1.87 -36.01 -1.15
N ALA A 239 -0.99 -36.93 -1.55
CA ALA A 239 -0.47 -37.97 -0.65
C ALA A 239 0.46 -37.43 0.43
N ARG A 240 1.15 -36.31 0.15
CA ARG A 240 2.03 -35.62 1.09
C ARG A 240 1.29 -34.69 2.05
N TRP A 241 0.08 -34.27 1.71
CA TRP A 241 -0.68 -33.27 2.44
C TRP A 241 -1.11 -33.75 3.84
N ASP A 242 -0.65 -33.02 4.86
CA ASP A 242 -1.09 -33.12 6.24
C ASP A 242 -1.64 -31.76 6.71
N PRO A 243 -2.97 -31.64 6.92
CA PRO A 243 -3.59 -30.37 7.28
C PRO A 243 -3.28 -29.92 8.71
N GLU A 244 -2.97 -30.83 9.64
CA GLU A 244 -2.66 -30.44 11.02
C GLU A 244 -1.23 -29.89 11.10
N ARG A 245 -0.28 -30.60 10.47
CA ARG A 245 1.13 -30.16 10.40
C ARG A 245 1.29 -28.86 9.64
N TYR A 246 0.41 -28.60 8.66
CA TYR A 246 0.37 -27.31 7.98
C TYR A 246 0.23 -26.12 8.94
N TYR A 247 -0.54 -26.26 10.04
CA TYR A 247 -0.69 -25.22 11.05
C TYR A 247 0.33 -25.32 12.18
N THR A 248 0.75 -26.54 12.57
CA THR A 248 1.44 -26.77 13.85
C THR A 248 2.92 -27.12 13.74
N ASP A 249 3.43 -27.49 12.57
CA ASP A 249 4.80 -27.99 12.39
C ASP A 249 5.63 -27.08 11.46
N PRO A 250 6.54 -26.25 12.02
CA PRO A 250 7.42 -25.38 11.23
C PRO A 250 8.33 -26.09 10.23
N ASP A 251 8.73 -27.33 10.48
CA ASP A 251 9.55 -28.07 9.52
C ASP A 251 8.73 -28.54 8.31
N TYR A 252 7.41 -28.70 8.49
CA TYR A 252 6.48 -29.05 7.43
C TYR A 252 6.05 -27.83 6.62
N TYR A 253 5.54 -26.77 7.28
CA TYR A 253 4.97 -25.63 6.56
C TYR A 253 6.01 -24.65 5.99
N ASN A 254 7.27 -24.68 6.47
CA ASN A 254 8.37 -23.94 5.86
C ASN A 254 9.11 -24.75 4.79
N ASP A 255 8.61 -25.94 4.43
CA ASP A 255 9.14 -26.66 3.29
C ASP A 255 8.74 -25.96 2.00
N HIS A 256 9.75 -25.58 1.21
CA HIS A 256 9.54 -24.93 -0.07
C HIS A 256 8.83 -25.79 -1.12
N ASP A 257 8.85 -27.12 -0.96
CA ASP A 257 8.20 -28.08 -1.86
C ASP A 257 6.77 -28.42 -1.39
N LEU A 258 6.29 -27.81 -0.31
CA LEU A 258 4.92 -28.02 0.14
C LEU A 258 3.92 -27.37 -0.83
N ILE A 259 3.12 -28.22 -1.47
CA ILE A 259 2.02 -27.77 -2.32
C ILE A 259 0.72 -27.78 -1.51
N ARG A 260 0.11 -26.60 -1.36
CA ARG A 260 -1.20 -26.43 -0.70
C ARG A 260 -2.34 -26.87 -1.65
N PRO A 261 -3.48 -27.38 -1.13
CA PRO A 261 -4.63 -27.77 -1.95
C PRO A 261 -5.31 -26.59 -2.66
N TYR A 262 -5.20 -25.39 -2.09
CA TYR A 262 -5.80 -24.18 -2.64
C TYR A 262 -4.79 -23.05 -2.76
N ARG A 263 -5.03 -22.20 -3.75
CA ARG A 263 -4.49 -20.84 -3.86
C ARG A 263 -5.56 -19.84 -3.43
N VAL A 264 -5.15 -18.74 -2.80
CA VAL A 264 -6.05 -17.64 -2.41
C VAL A 264 -5.79 -16.45 -3.32
N GLY A 265 -6.81 -16.02 -4.06
CA GLY A 265 -6.80 -14.80 -4.85
C GLY A 265 -7.32 -13.61 -4.04
N MET A 266 -6.88 -12.42 -4.41
CA MET A 266 -7.21 -11.16 -3.74
C MET A 266 -7.90 -10.21 -4.73
N SER A 267 -8.98 -9.55 -4.33
CA SER A 267 -9.58 -8.43 -5.06
C SER A 267 -9.23 -7.09 -4.38
N CYS A 268 -9.59 -5.98 -5.02
CA CYS A 268 -9.39 -4.64 -4.45
C CYS A 268 -10.11 -4.46 -3.09
N ALA A 269 -11.23 -5.16 -2.87
CA ALA A 269 -11.98 -5.07 -1.61
C ALA A 269 -11.19 -5.49 -0.37
N PHE A 270 -10.17 -6.34 -0.49
CA PHE A 270 -9.34 -6.73 0.66
C PHE A 270 -8.67 -5.52 1.35
N CYS A 271 -8.30 -4.50 0.57
CA CYS A 271 -7.68 -3.27 1.05
C CYS A 271 -8.66 -2.09 1.12
N HIS A 272 -9.82 -2.17 0.44
CA HIS A 272 -10.70 -1.03 0.22
C HIS A 272 -12.07 -1.12 0.89
N VAL A 273 -12.54 -2.32 1.26
CA VAL A 273 -13.81 -2.46 1.99
C VAL A 273 -13.57 -2.38 3.49
N GLY A 274 -14.38 -1.57 4.17
CA GLY A 274 -14.34 -1.43 5.61
C GLY A 274 -15.71 -1.05 6.20
N PRO A 275 -15.78 -0.85 7.52
CA PRO A 275 -17.00 -0.42 8.20
C PRO A 275 -17.47 0.96 7.71
N ASN A 276 -18.76 1.07 7.41
CA ASN A 276 -19.40 2.30 6.96
C ASN A 276 -19.42 3.37 8.08
N PRO A 277 -18.76 4.53 7.93
CA PRO A 277 -18.73 5.55 8.98
C PRO A 277 -20.12 6.08 9.37
N ILE A 278 -21.05 6.20 8.40
CA ILE A 278 -22.40 6.73 8.65
C ILE A 278 -23.41 5.65 9.04
N ASN A 279 -23.04 4.38 8.93
CA ASN A 279 -23.82 3.24 9.41
C ASN A 279 -22.88 2.17 9.97
N PRO A 280 -22.18 2.45 11.09
CA PRO A 280 -21.16 1.55 11.61
C PRO A 280 -21.79 0.25 12.08
N PRO A 281 -21.09 -0.89 11.94
CA PRO A 281 -21.64 -2.18 12.26
C PRO A 281 -21.98 -2.29 13.73
N LYS A 282 -23.15 -2.84 14.04
CA LYS A 282 -23.50 -3.14 15.44
C LYS A 282 -22.50 -4.11 16.04
N ASN A 283 -22.08 -5.11 15.30
CA ASN A 283 -20.98 -6.01 15.67
C ASN A 283 -19.98 -6.06 14.51
N PRO A 284 -18.77 -5.49 14.66
CA PRO A 284 -17.75 -5.52 13.61
C PRO A 284 -17.32 -6.93 13.18
N GLU A 285 -17.49 -7.94 14.03
CA GLU A 285 -17.20 -9.35 13.71
C GLU A 285 -18.36 -10.06 12.99
N ALA A 286 -19.55 -9.46 12.97
CA ALA A 286 -20.72 -9.97 12.26
C ALA A 286 -21.48 -8.81 11.58
N PRO A 287 -20.86 -8.13 10.61
CA PRO A 287 -21.47 -6.99 9.95
C PRO A 287 -22.60 -7.43 9.00
N ASP A 288 -23.55 -6.54 8.75
CA ASP A 288 -24.49 -6.62 7.63
C ASP A 288 -23.92 -5.90 6.39
N TRP A 289 -24.37 -6.28 5.18
CA TRP A 289 -23.91 -5.64 3.94
C TRP A 289 -24.09 -4.11 3.93
N ALA A 290 -25.18 -3.59 4.52
CA ALA A 290 -25.44 -2.16 4.59
C ALA A 290 -24.52 -1.39 5.55
N GLU A 291 -23.78 -2.11 6.40
CA GLU A 291 -22.84 -1.57 7.38
C GLU A 291 -21.41 -1.50 6.80
N LEU A 292 -21.23 -1.80 5.51
CA LEU A 292 -19.95 -1.83 4.80
C LEU A 292 -19.89 -0.84 3.63
N THR A 293 -18.68 -0.38 3.32
CA THR A 293 -18.42 0.62 2.27
C THR A 293 -17.04 0.41 1.65
N SER A 294 -16.90 0.81 0.39
CA SER A 294 -15.68 0.72 -0.42
C SER A 294 -14.88 2.02 -0.47
N ASN A 295 -15.42 3.12 0.08
CA ASN A 295 -14.91 4.47 -0.13
C ASN A 295 -13.73 4.89 0.78
N PRO A 296 -13.79 4.76 2.12
CA PRO A 296 -12.73 5.22 3.02
C PRO A 296 -11.46 4.36 2.99
N GLY A 297 -11.53 3.14 2.46
CA GLY A 297 -10.47 2.13 2.57
C GLY A 297 -10.57 1.29 3.86
N ALA A 298 -9.76 0.24 3.96
CA ALA A 298 -9.68 -0.60 5.17
C ALA A 298 -8.85 0.10 6.26
N GLN A 299 -9.48 1.02 6.99
CA GLN A 299 -8.80 1.91 7.97
C GLN A 299 -8.26 1.19 9.22
N TYR A 300 -8.74 -0.03 9.47
CA TYR A 300 -8.37 -0.85 10.62
C TYR A 300 -7.42 -2.00 10.25
N PHE A 301 -6.82 -1.97 9.05
CA PHE A 301 -6.00 -3.04 8.50
C PHE A 301 -4.63 -3.14 9.21
N TRP A 302 -4.35 -4.26 9.88
CA TRP A 302 -3.12 -4.49 10.65
C TRP A 302 -2.11 -5.34 9.85
N VAL A 303 -1.25 -4.67 9.09
CA VAL A 303 -0.30 -5.32 8.16
C VAL A 303 0.59 -6.34 8.85
N GLU A 304 1.10 -6.03 10.05
CA GLU A 304 2.00 -6.91 10.78
C GLU A 304 1.34 -8.20 11.22
N ARG A 305 0.01 -8.21 11.39
CA ARG A 305 -0.76 -9.38 11.83
C ARG A 305 -1.31 -10.16 10.64
N ILE A 306 -1.59 -9.48 9.53
CA ILE A 306 -2.05 -10.08 8.28
C ILE A 306 -0.89 -10.73 7.51
N PHE A 307 0.22 -10.00 7.36
CA PHE A 307 1.38 -10.44 6.57
C PHE A 307 2.40 -11.25 7.39
N PHE A 308 2.12 -11.43 8.68
CA PHE A 308 2.78 -12.37 9.57
C PHE A 308 1.72 -13.25 10.26
N TRP A 309 1.36 -14.39 9.65
CA TRP A 309 0.11 -15.11 9.96
C TRP A 309 0.05 -15.73 11.38
N ASN A 310 1.19 -15.96 12.04
CA ASN A 310 1.31 -16.60 13.35
C ASN A 310 1.72 -15.60 14.44
N THR A 311 1.00 -14.49 14.52
CA THR A 311 1.16 -13.47 15.55
C THR A 311 0.22 -13.70 16.73
N ARG A 312 0.61 -13.19 17.90
CA ARG A 312 -0.19 -13.22 19.14
C ARG A 312 0.19 -12.02 20.02
N PRO A 313 -0.62 -11.67 21.03
CA PRO A 313 -0.26 -10.63 21.98
C PRO A 313 0.97 -11.00 22.81
N ARG A 314 1.64 -9.99 23.36
CA ARG A 314 2.67 -10.13 24.38
C ARG A 314 2.04 -10.73 25.63
N PRO A 315 2.68 -11.72 26.26
CA PRO A 315 2.15 -12.29 27.50
C PRO A 315 2.12 -11.24 28.62
N GLU A 316 3.14 -10.38 28.70
CA GLU A 316 3.29 -9.31 29.68
C GLU A 316 4.05 -8.12 29.06
N PRO A 317 3.89 -6.89 29.59
CA PRO A 317 4.69 -5.75 29.18
C PRO A 317 6.20 -6.03 29.27
N GLY A 318 6.95 -5.67 28.22
CA GLY A 318 8.40 -5.88 28.14
C GLY A 318 8.85 -7.30 27.78
N ILE A 319 7.94 -8.28 27.68
CA ILE A 319 8.24 -9.62 27.15
C ILE A 319 7.77 -9.68 25.70
N PRO A 320 8.68 -9.80 24.70
CA PRO A 320 8.28 -9.87 23.30
C PRO A 320 7.36 -11.05 23.00
N ALA A 321 6.34 -10.84 22.18
CA ALA A 321 5.53 -11.94 21.68
C ALA A 321 6.34 -12.83 20.72
N PRO A 322 5.93 -14.09 20.53
CA PRO A 322 6.51 -14.94 19.50
C PRO A 322 6.50 -14.25 18.13
N ASN A 323 7.64 -14.33 17.44
CA ASN A 323 7.95 -13.66 16.17
C ASN A 323 8.25 -12.16 16.23
N GLU A 324 8.12 -11.46 17.37
CA GLU A 324 8.64 -10.09 17.50
C GLU A 324 10.16 -10.01 17.34
N GLY A 325 10.86 -11.11 17.62
CA GLY A 325 12.29 -11.26 17.33
C GLY A 325 12.64 -11.38 15.84
N ASN A 326 11.64 -11.36 14.94
CA ASN A 326 11.84 -11.36 13.50
C ASN A 326 11.84 -9.93 12.95
N PHE A 327 12.91 -9.55 12.27
CA PHE A 327 13.04 -8.22 11.66
C PHE A 327 11.95 -7.94 10.61
N LEU A 328 11.46 -8.96 9.90
CA LEU A 328 10.36 -8.80 8.93
C LEU A 328 9.05 -8.47 9.64
N PHE A 329 8.77 -9.09 10.79
CA PHE A 329 7.65 -8.68 11.65
C PHE A 329 7.80 -7.21 12.07
N GLN A 330 8.99 -6.84 12.56
CA GLN A 330 9.28 -5.46 13.00
C GLN A 330 9.14 -4.44 11.85
N LEU A 331 9.45 -4.83 10.61
CA LEU A 331 9.21 -4.00 9.43
C LEU A 331 7.73 -3.77 9.18
N PHE A 332 6.91 -4.82 9.20
CA PHE A 332 5.47 -4.63 9.07
C PHE A 332 4.89 -3.85 10.25
N HIS A 333 5.44 -4.02 11.45
CA HIS A 333 5.05 -3.30 12.65
C HIS A 333 5.29 -1.79 12.58
N THR A 334 6.04 -1.28 11.58
CA THR A 334 6.14 0.17 11.35
C THR A 334 4.94 0.76 10.63
N ASN A 335 3.96 -0.04 10.19
CA ASN A 335 2.79 0.42 9.46
C ASN A 335 1.67 0.68 10.47
N PRO A 336 1.29 1.94 10.76
CA PRO A 336 0.10 2.20 11.57
C PRO A 336 -1.15 1.58 10.92
N PRO A 337 -2.20 1.27 11.70
CA PRO A 337 -3.42 0.65 11.18
C PRO A 337 -3.98 1.40 9.98
N GLY A 338 -4.40 0.66 8.95
CA GLY A 338 -4.92 1.22 7.71
C GLY A 338 -3.87 1.81 6.77
N SER A 339 -2.58 1.61 7.05
CA SER A 339 -1.47 1.93 6.16
C SER A 339 -0.70 0.67 5.73
N LEU A 340 -0.15 0.69 4.53
CA LEU A 340 0.62 -0.40 3.94
C LEU A 340 1.69 0.15 3.01
N ASP A 341 2.89 -0.43 3.08
CA ASP A 341 3.91 -0.23 2.04
C ASP A 341 3.83 -1.32 0.95
N THR A 342 3.11 -1.01 -0.12
CA THR A 342 3.01 -1.91 -1.30
C THR A 342 4.32 -2.00 -2.09
N SER A 343 5.24 -1.04 -1.92
CA SER A 343 6.52 -1.07 -2.61
C SER A 343 7.39 -2.21 -2.10
N LEU A 344 7.16 -2.76 -0.90
CA LEU A 344 7.91 -3.92 -0.40
C LEU A 344 7.95 -5.09 -1.39
N VAL A 345 6.88 -5.28 -2.18
CA VAL A 345 6.88 -6.29 -3.24
C VAL A 345 7.86 -5.87 -4.34
N SER A 346 7.61 -4.76 -5.04
CA SER A 346 8.51 -4.20 -6.05
C SER A 346 9.47 -3.17 -5.44
N THR A 347 10.33 -3.63 -4.52
CA THR A 347 11.09 -2.76 -3.60
C THR A 347 11.85 -1.65 -4.32
N ASP A 348 11.57 -0.41 -3.92
CA ASP A 348 12.37 0.74 -4.30
C ASP A 348 13.42 1.10 -3.24
N TYR A 349 13.67 0.21 -2.26
CA TYR A 349 14.58 0.42 -1.12
C TYR A 349 14.17 1.59 -0.23
N MET A 350 12.87 1.78 0.02
CA MET A 350 12.37 2.70 1.04
C MET A 350 11.22 2.04 1.80
N ASN A 351 11.25 2.10 3.13
CA ASN A 351 10.09 1.76 3.94
C ASN A 351 9.18 3.00 4.05
N ASN A 352 8.02 2.93 3.43
CA ASN A 352 7.14 4.09 3.22
C ASN A 352 5.66 3.69 3.33
N PRO A 353 5.19 3.30 4.53
CA PRO A 353 3.80 2.94 4.74
C PRO A 353 2.88 4.08 4.30
N ARG A 354 1.84 3.77 3.51
CA ARG A 354 0.85 4.74 3.07
C ARG A 354 -0.56 4.28 3.36
N THR A 355 -1.43 5.21 3.76
CA THR A 355 -2.85 4.95 3.97
C THR A 355 -3.50 4.44 2.70
N MET A 356 -4.41 3.48 2.86
CA MET A 356 -5.30 3.07 1.78
C MET A 356 -5.98 4.32 1.21
N ASN A 357 -5.98 4.45 -0.12
CA ASN A 357 -6.52 5.66 -0.74
C ASN A 357 -8.03 5.68 -0.61
N ALA A 358 -8.55 6.64 0.14
CA ALA A 358 -9.96 6.95 0.11
C ALA A 358 -10.37 7.42 -1.31
N VAL A 359 -11.48 6.89 -1.80
CA VAL A 359 -12.10 7.26 -3.08
C VAL A 359 -13.40 7.99 -2.77
N TYR A 360 -13.36 9.31 -2.87
CA TYR A 360 -14.50 10.19 -2.65
C TYR A 360 -14.66 11.19 -3.79
N GLU A 361 -15.90 11.59 -4.03
CA GLU A 361 -16.37 12.59 -4.98
C GLU A 361 -15.69 12.48 -6.36
N ALA A 362 -15.67 11.27 -6.91
CA ALA A 362 -15.03 11.00 -8.20
C ALA A 362 -15.50 11.96 -9.32
N GLY A 363 -16.79 12.30 -9.34
CA GLY A 363 -17.34 13.29 -10.27
C GLY A 363 -16.73 14.69 -10.09
N ALA A 364 -16.74 15.24 -8.87
CA ALA A 364 -16.14 16.55 -8.58
C ALA A 364 -14.64 16.54 -8.88
N ARG A 365 -13.96 15.42 -8.63
CA ARG A 365 -12.54 15.24 -8.92
C ARG A 365 -12.22 15.25 -10.42
N LEU A 366 -13.05 14.62 -11.25
CA LEU A 366 -12.92 14.70 -12.72
C LEU A 366 -13.10 16.13 -13.21
N GLU A 367 -14.06 16.88 -12.66
CA GLU A 367 -14.28 18.28 -13.05
C GLU A 367 -13.04 19.15 -12.75
N ILE A 368 -12.36 18.92 -11.63
CA ILE A 368 -11.07 19.58 -11.35
C ILE A 368 -10.01 19.14 -12.35
N ALA A 369 -9.93 17.84 -12.65
CA ALA A 369 -8.93 17.29 -13.56
C ALA A 369 -9.00 17.91 -14.96
N ARG A 370 -10.20 18.24 -15.46
CA ARG A 370 -10.42 18.98 -16.72
C ARG A 370 -9.64 20.29 -16.77
N HIS A 371 -9.49 20.95 -15.61
CA HIS A 371 -8.91 22.28 -15.51
C HIS A 371 -7.47 22.30 -15.01
N LEU A 372 -7.10 21.40 -14.08
CA LEU A 372 -5.84 21.43 -13.34
C LEU A 372 -5.02 20.13 -13.42
N GLY A 373 -5.57 19.11 -14.09
CA GLY A 373 -5.01 17.76 -14.16
C GLY A 373 -4.34 17.43 -15.50
N SER A 374 -3.94 18.43 -16.28
CA SER A 374 -3.39 18.19 -17.62
C SER A 374 -2.04 17.49 -17.59
N GLU A 375 -1.93 16.37 -18.29
CA GLU A 375 -0.73 15.54 -18.42
C GLU A 375 -0.45 15.22 -19.90
N GLN A 376 0.82 15.04 -20.25
CA GLN A 376 1.24 14.61 -21.58
C GLN A 376 1.70 13.16 -21.53
N LEU A 377 1.08 12.30 -22.34
CA LEU A 377 1.48 10.91 -22.50
C LEU A 377 2.45 10.73 -23.67
N ALA A 378 3.39 9.80 -23.52
CA ALA A 378 4.34 9.41 -24.56
C ALA A 378 4.64 7.89 -24.53
N GLY A 379 5.09 7.34 -25.67
CA GLY A 379 5.48 5.92 -25.75
C GLY A 379 4.36 4.97 -25.30
N GLY A 380 4.73 3.94 -24.52
CA GLY A 380 3.81 2.90 -24.03
C GLY A 380 2.77 3.38 -23.01
N GLU A 381 2.89 4.62 -22.51
CA GLU A 381 1.84 5.25 -21.69
C GLU A 381 0.54 5.44 -22.49
N ARG A 382 0.65 5.62 -23.81
CA ARG A 382 -0.48 5.81 -24.72
C ARG A 382 -1.27 4.52 -24.97
N ASP A 383 -0.76 3.37 -24.53
CA ASP A 383 -1.42 2.08 -24.69
C ASP A 383 -2.52 1.85 -23.64
N ASN A 384 -2.59 2.70 -22.60
CA ASN A 384 -3.68 2.68 -21.63
C ASN A 384 -5.01 2.95 -22.30
N LYS A 385 -6.00 2.08 -22.05
CA LYS A 385 -7.39 2.35 -22.40
C LYS A 385 -7.92 3.60 -21.70
N GLN A 386 -8.76 4.35 -22.40
CA GLN A 386 -9.32 5.62 -21.96
C GLN A 386 -10.85 5.62 -22.11
N PHE A 387 -11.52 6.63 -21.56
CA PHE A 387 -13.00 6.66 -21.51
C PHE A 387 -13.69 6.56 -22.87
N GLN A 388 -13.09 7.10 -23.94
CA GLN A 388 -13.66 7.04 -25.29
C GLN A 388 -13.63 5.63 -25.91
N ASP A 389 -12.87 4.70 -25.33
CA ASP A 389 -12.77 3.33 -25.84
C ASP A 389 -13.99 2.47 -25.46
N TYR A 390 -14.88 2.99 -24.60
CA TYR A 390 -16.05 2.27 -24.08
C TYR A 390 -17.36 3.07 -24.23
N PRO A 391 -18.46 2.46 -24.72
CA PRO A 391 -19.72 3.16 -24.93
C PRO A 391 -20.30 3.81 -23.67
N GLN A 392 -20.23 3.13 -22.52
CA GLN A 392 -20.84 3.60 -21.28
C GLN A 392 -20.14 4.82 -20.66
N THR A 393 -18.90 5.10 -21.07
CA THR A 393 -18.13 6.26 -20.60
C THR A 393 -17.80 7.25 -21.72
N ALA A 394 -18.36 7.08 -22.93
CA ALA A 394 -18.05 7.91 -24.09
C ALA A 394 -18.34 9.41 -23.88
N ALA A 395 -19.26 9.76 -22.98
CA ALA A 395 -19.54 11.15 -22.60
C ALA A 395 -18.36 11.87 -21.92
N LEU A 396 -17.35 11.12 -21.46
CA LEU A 396 -16.12 11.62 -20.84
C LEU A 396 -14.93 11.60 -21.81
N ALA A 397 -15.16 11.43 -23.11
CA ALA A 397 -14.12 11.33 -24.13
C ALA A 397 -13.21 12.56 -24.23
N ASP A 398 -13.68 13.74 -23.82
CA ASP A 398 -12.93 14.99 -23.88
C ASP A 398 -11.82 15.10 -22.81
N LEU A 399 -11.75 14.14 -21.89
CA LEU A 399 -10.64 14.00 -20.94
C LEU A 399 -9.36 13.44 -21.57
N PHE A 400 -9.40 12.98 -22.82
CA PHE A 400 -8.23 12.49 -23.54
C PHE A 400 -8.26 12.87 -25.02
N ASP A 401 -7.13 13.40 -25.50
CA ASP A 401 -6.91 13.68 -26.92
C ASP A 401 -5.95 12.64 -27.50
N ALA A 402 -6.50 11.70 -28.26
CA ALA A 402 -5.72 10.63 -28.89
C ALA A 402 -4.70 11.14 -29.92
N GLY A 403 -4.92 12.30 -30.53
CA GLY A 403 -4.06 12.86 -31.56
C GLY A 403 -2.71 13.33 -31.01
N ASN A 404 -2.74 14.02 -29.85
CA ASN A 404 -1.53 14.55 -29.22
C ASN A 404 -1.13 13.83 -27.92
N GLY A 405 -1.97 12.95 -27.37
CA GLY A 405 -1.69 12.22 -26.13
C GLY A 405 -1.90 13.03 -24.85
N LYS A 406 -2.60 14.17 -24.92
CA LYS A 406 -2.95 14.97 -23.74
C LYS A 406 -4.08 14.28 -22.98
N VAL A 407 -3.93 14.13 -21.66
CA VAL A 407 -4.92 13.50 -20.78
C VAL A 407 -5.20 14.34 -19.54
N ALA A 408 -6.42 14.27 -19.03
CA ALA A 408 -6.77 14.78 -17.72
C ALA A 408 -6.65 13.67 -16.67
N SER A 409 -5.83 13.88 -15.64
CA SER A 409 -5.65 12.94 -14.52
C SER A 409 -6.28 13.48 -13.24
N MET A 410 -7.01 12.61 -12.55
CA MET A 410 -7.54 12.87 -11.21
C MET A 410 -6.48 12.77 -10.10
N ARG A 411 -5.34 12.11 -10.36
CA ARG A 411 -4.21 11.92 -9.43
C ARG A 411 -4.58 11.28 -8.07
N VAL A 412 -5.20 10.10 -8.06
CA VAL A 412 -5.58 9.32 -6.85
C VAL A 412 -4.40 9.03 -5.91
N LEU A 413 -3.27 8.62 -6.46
CA LEU A 413 -2.09 8.23 -5.68
C LEU A 413 -1.46 9.43 -4.97
N LYS A 414 -0.80 9.19 -3.83
CA LYS A 414 -0.33 10.27 -2.95
C LYS A 414 0.66 11.23 -3.62
N ASP A 415 1.50 10.71 -4.52
CA ASP A 415 2.46 11.46 -5.35
C ASP A 415 1.86 11.90 -6.70
N GLY A 416 0.62 11.50 -6.99
CA GLY A 416 -0.05 11.77 -8.26
C GLY A 416 0.62 11.10 -9.46
N SER A 417 1.25 9.95 -9.25
CA SER A 417 1.89 9.17 -10.32
C SER A 417 0.89 8.53 -11.28
N ASP A 418 -0.35 8.30 -10.86
CA ASP A 418 -1.46 7.81 -11.70
C ASP A 418 -1.95 8.87 -12.69
N SER A 419 -1.05 9.25 -13.58
CA SER A 419 -1.12 10.42 -14.45
C SER A 419 -1.48 10.07 -15.89
N VAL A 420 -1.85 8.81 -16.14
CA VAL A 420 -2.22 8.27 -17.45
C VAL A 420 -3.72 8.30 -17.76
N GLY A 421 -4.50 9.00 -16.94
CA GLY A 421 -5.97 9.01 -17.01
C GLY A 421 -6.63 7.98 -16.09
N THR A 422 -7.94 8.13 -15.88
CA THR A 422 -8.70 7.39 -14.85
C THR A 422 -8.71 5.88 -15.08
N LEU A 423 -8.95 5.41 -16.30
CA LEU A 423 -9.06 3.98 -16.56
C LEU A 423 -7.70 3.27 -16.44
N GLY A 424 -6.62 3.90 -16.95
CA GLY A 424 -5.25 3.40 -16.75
C GLY A 424 -4.86 3.31 -15.27
N ALA A 425 -5.25 4.31 -14.46
CA ALA A 425 -5.05 4.28 -13.01
C ALA A 425 -5.78 3.11 -12.33
N LEU A 426 -7.05 2.87 -12.69
CA LEU A 426 -7.84 1.76 -12.16
C LEU A 426 -7.26 0.39 -12.56
N ASN A 427 -6.83 0.24 -13.81
CA ASN A 427 -6.23 -1.01 -14.30
C ASN A 427 -4.94 -1.37 -13.56
N ARG A 428 -4.08 -0.38 -13.29
CA ARG A 428 -2.80 -0.60 -12.58
C ARG A 428 -2.99 -1.28 -11.22
N VAL A 429 -4.07 -0.99 -10.49
CA VAL A 429 -4.30 -1.55 -9.16
C VAL A 429 -4.31 -3.08 -9.18
N TYR A 430 -4.82 -3.71 -10.25
CA TYR A 430 -4.83 -5.17 -10.37
C TYR A 430 -3.43 -5.75 -10.58
N LEU A 431 -2.55 -5.07 -11.33
CA LEU A 431 -1.14 -5.46 -11.43
C LEU A 431 -0.43 -5.34 -10.08
N ASN A 432 -0.69 -4.27 -9.32
CA ASN A 432 -0.11 -4.09 -7.99
C ASN A 432 -0.44 -5.24 -7.02
N ILE A 433 -1.60 -5.92 -7.20
CA ILE A 433 -2.01 -7.08 -6.40
C ILE A 433 -1.73 -8.41 -7.10
N GLY A 434 -0.92 -8.43 -8.16
CA GLY A 434 -0.36 -9.66 -8.76
C GLY A 434 -1.07 -10.20 -9.99
N LEU A 435 -1.96 -9.44 -10.63
CA LEU A 435 -2.49 -9.82 -11.95
C LEU A 435 -1.33 -9.98 -12.95
N PHE A 436 -1.40 -11.00 -13.80
CA PHE A 436 -0.37 -11.34 -14.79
C PHE A 436 1.05 -11.48 -14.20
N SER A 437 1.12 -12.10 -13.02
CA SER A 437 2.35 -12.38 -12.29
C SER A 437 3.39 -13.21 -13.06
N GLU A 438 2.97 -13.91 -14.11
CA GLU A 438 3.84 -14.67 -15.01
C GLU A 438 4.88 -13.78 -15.68
N GLU A 439 4.47 -12.59 -16.14
CA GLU A 439 5.36 -11.59 -16.75
C GLU A 439 5.91 -10.64 -15.69
N TRP A 440 5.05 -10.16 -14.77
CA TRP A 440 5.42 -9.15 -13.77
C TRP A 440 6.66 -9.56 -12.93
N LEU A 441 6.73 -10.83 -12.52
CA LEU A 441 7.84 -11.36 -11.71
C LEU A 441 9.17 -11.49 -12.48
N LEU A 442 9.18 -11.31 -13.81
CA LEU A 442 10.42 -11.26 -14.59
C LEU A 442 11.14 -9.91 -14.42
N HIS A 443 10.41 -8.86 -14.07
CA HIS A 443 10.91 -7.49 -14.11
C HIS A 443 11.61 -7.02 -12.84
N PHE A 444 11.50 -7.74 -11.73
CA PHE A 444 12.13 -7.44 -10.43
C PHE A 444 12.20 -8.70 -9.56
N ARG A 445 12.90 -8.63 -8.42
CA ARG A 445 12.86 -9.67 -7.38
C ARG A 445 12.00 -9.23 -6.21
N PRO A 446 10.90 -9.93 -5.93
CA PRO A 446 10.00 -9.52 -4.86
C PRO A 446 10.65 -9.67 -3.48
N PHE A 447 10.28 -8.80 -2.54
CA PHE A 447 10.66 -8.78 -1.11
C PHE A 447 12.15 -8.54 -0.80
N LEU A 448 13.07 -9.19 -1.52
CA LEU A 448 14.53 -9.08 -1.30
C LEU A 448 15.19 -8.01 -2.17
N GLY A 449 14.60 -7.68 -3.33
CA GLY A 449 15.21 -6.81 -4.33
C GLY A 449 16.51 -7.39 -4.91
N ALA A 450 17.49 -6.52 -5.14
CA ALA A 450 18.83 -6.85 -5.67
C ALA A 450 18.83 -7.39 -7.12
N GLN A 451 17.73 -7.22 -7.84
CA GLN A 451 17.63 -7.29 -9.29
C GLN A 451 17.27 -5.90 -9.82
N LYS A 452 17.83 -5.52 -10.96
CA LYS A 452 17.50 -4.28 -11.64
C LYS A 452 16.04 -4.31 -12.10
N ILE A 453 15.29 -3.28 -11.74
CA ILE A 453 13.88 -3.13 -12.12
C ILE A 453 13.79 -2.75 -13.61
N SER A 454 12.76 -3.26 -14.28
CA SER A 454 12.39 -2.90 -15.65
C SER A 454 10.87 -2.67 -15.77
N PRO A 455 10.38 -2.00 -16.81
CA PRO A 455 8.95 -1.73 -16.98
C PRO A 455 8.15 -2.98 -17.35
N ILE A 456 6.94 -3.10 -16.78
CA ILE A 456 5.91 -3.96 -17.36
C ILE A 456 5.21 -3.19 -18.50
N GLN A 457 5.28 -3.72 -19.72
CA GLN A 457 4.68 -3.04 -20.87
C GLN A 457 3.21 -3.43 -21.02
N ILE A 458 2.35 -2.42 -21.20
CA ILE A 458 0.92 -2.65 -21.46
C ILE A 458 0.70 -3.44 -22.74
N ALA A 459 1.49 -3.18 -23.79
CA ALA A 459 1.42 -3.92 -25.04
C ALA A 459 1.65 -5.44 -24.85
N ASP A 460 2.57 -5.82 -23.96
CA ASP A 460 2.84 -7.22 -23.64
C ASP A 460 1.67 -7.85 -22.87
N ALA A 461 1.06 -7.12 -21.94
CA ALA A 461 -0.13 -7.56 -21.22
C ALA A 461 -1.35 -7.72 -22.16
N GLN A 462 -1.59 -6.76 -23.06
CA GLN A 462 -2.66 -6.83 -24.06
C GLN A 462 -2.45 -7.98 -25.05
N LYS A 463 -1.20 -8.33 -25.35
CA LYS A 463 -0.87 -9.43 -26.27
C LYS A 463 -0.99 -10.80 -25.60
N ASN A 464 -0.53 -10.93 -24.36
CA ASN A 464 -0.26 -12.25 -23.78
C ASN A 464 -1.13 -12.62 -22.56
N SER A 465 -1.89 -11.68 -22.00
CA SER A 465 -2.74 -11.93 -20.83
C SER A 465 -4.23 -11.79 -21.16
N ALA A 466 -4.97 -12.89 -21.04
CA ALA A 466 -6.42 -12.87 -21.14
C ALA A 466 -7.06 -12.23 -19.89
N TYR A 467 -6.44 -12.37 -18.72
CA TYR A 467 -6.89 -11.72 -17.49
C TYR A 467 -6.74 -10.20 -17.55
N TRP A 468 -5.63 -9.67 -18.08
CA TRP A 468 -5.44 -8.23 -18.27
C TRP A 468 -6.52 -7.64 -19.19
N GLN A 469 -6.73 -8.24 -20.35
CA GLN A 469 -7.75 -7.80 -21.30
C GLN A 469 -9.16 -7.85 -20.69
N ALA A 470 -9.47 -8.88 -19.89
CA ALA A 470 -10.74 -8.96 -19.17
C ALA A 470 -10.89 -7.84 -18.13
N THR A 471 -9.82 -7.53 -17.38
CA THR A 471 -9.79 -6.39 -16.46
C THR A 471 -10.03 -5.08 -17.21
N GLU A 472 -9.32 -4.82 -18.32
CA GLU A 472 -9.54 -3.61 -19.13
C GLU A 472 -11.02 -3.47 -19.56
N ASN A 473 -11.66 -4.57 -19.98
CA ASN A 473 -13.07 -4.58 -20.37
C ASN A 473 -14.04 -4.27 -19.21
N MET A 474 -13.67 -4.56 -17.95
CA MET A 474 -14.48 -4.27 -16.77
C MET A 474 -14.28 -2.83 -16.25
N THR A 475 -13.23 -2.14 -16.68
CA THR A 475 -12.78 -0.90 -16.05
C THR A 475 -13.69 0.30 -16.29
N ALA A 476 -14.36 0.36 -17.43
CA ALA A 476 -15.37 1.39 -17.66
C ALA A 476 -16.57 1.25 -16.70
N ASP A 477 -17.00 0.02 -16.39
CA ASP A 477 -18.06 -0.24 -15.41
C ASP A 477 -17.59 0.08 -13.98
N MET A 478 -16.33 -0.21 -13.63
CA MET A 478 -15.72 0.22 -12.36
C MET A 478 -15.69 1.75 -12.20
N ALA A 479 -15.41 2.49 -13.28
CA ALA A 479 -15.49 3.94 -13.24
C ALA A 479 -16.93 4.44 -13.01
N VAL A 480 -17.93 3.81 -13.64
CA VAL A 480 -19.36 4.12 -13.39
C VAL A 480 -19.74 3.82 -11.94
N PHE A 481 -19.25 2.73 -11.36
CA PHE A 481 -19.42 2.43 -9.93
C PHE A 481 -18.96 3.59 -9.06
N PHE A 482 -17.70 4.02 -9.16
CA PHE A 482 -17.19 5.13 -8.34
C PHE A 482 -17.87 6.47 -8.64
N LEU A 483 -18.25 6.73 -9.89
CA LEU A 483 -19.03 7.92 -10.25
C LEU A 483 -20.38 8.00 -9.51
N VAL A 484 -20.99 6.86 -9.22
CA VAL A 484 -22.24 6.76 -8.44
C VAL A 484 -21.97 6.73 -6.95
N THR A 485 -21.07 5.87 -6.48
CA THR A 485 -21.00 5.46 -5.06
C THR A 485 -19.95 6.18 -4.23
N ALA A 486 -18.91 6.76 -4.84
CA ALA A 486 -17.85 7.50 -4.14
C ALA A 486 -18.36 8.86 -3.66
N ARG A 487 -19.25 8.88 -2.66
CA ARG A 487 -19.88 10.07 -2.09
C ARG A 487 -19.39 10.27 -0.66
N ALA A 488 -19.25 11.52 -0.23
CA ALA A 488 -18.82 11.89 1.11
C ALA A 488 -19.62 11.20 2.22
N ASP A 489 -18.93 10.67 3.22
CA ASP A 489 -19.48 10.23 4.50
C ASP A 489 -19.50 11.41 5.47
N ARG A 490 -20.61 12.14 5.52
CA ARG A 490 -20.73 13.35 6.34
C ARG A 490 -21.10 12.98 7.77
N LEU A 491 -20.50 13.66 8.76
CA LEU A 491 -20.85 13.42 10.16
C LEU A 491 -22.35 13.64 10.41
N GLY A 492 -22.98 14.60 9.73
CA GLY A 492 -24.42 14.87 9.86
C GLY A 492 -25.32 13.68 9.52
N ASP A 493 -24.84 12.76 8.68
CA ASP A 493 -25.58 11.56 8.26
C ASP A 493 -25.35 10.37 9.20
N ALA A 494 -24.39 10.46 10.12
CA ALA A 494 -24.09 9.43 11.10
C ALA A 494 -25.03 9.49 12.33
N PRO A 495 -25.23 8.38 13.06
CA PRO A 495 -26.02 8.35 14.28
C PRO A 495 -25.60 9.44 15.29
N GLY A 496 -26.53 10.32 15.66
CA GLY A 496 -26.28 11.43 16.59
C GLY A 496 -25.49 12.61 16.01
N GLY A 497 -24.94 12.49 14.80
CA GLY A 497 -24.05 13.48 14.21
C GLY A 497 -24.73 14.82 13.88
N ALA A 498 -25.96 14.81 13.35
CA ALA A 498 -26.72 16.04 13.13
C ALA A 498 -26.93 16.85 14.43
N GLY A 499 -27.19 16.16 15.54
CA GLY A 499 -27.33 16.79 16.86
C GLY A 499 -26.02 17.42 17.34
N ARG A 500 -24.88 16.74 17.14
CA ARG A 500 -23.54 17.25 17.46
C ARG A 500 -23.21 18.50 16.64
N LEU A 501 -23.46 18.47 15.34
CA LEU A 501 -23.20 19.61 14.45
C LEU A 501 -24.05 20.83 14.82
N ALA A 502 -25.28 20.64 15.30
CA ALA A 502 -26.19 21.71 15.72
C ALA A 502 -25.83 22.36 17.06
N GLN A 503 -25.04 21.71 17.92
CA GLN A 503 -24.62 22.23 19.23
C GLN A 503 -23.40 23.16 19.17
N ARG A 504 -22.76 23.28 18.01
CA ARG A 504 -21.58 24.13 17.81
C ARG A 504 -21.95 25.60 17.89
N ASP A 505 -21.06 26.42 18.47
CA ASP A 505 -21.21 27.87 18.50
C ASP A 505 -21.20 28.45 17.07
N PRO A 506 -22.27 29.15 16.64
CA PRO A 506 -22.33 29.77 15.31
C PRO A 506 -21.21 30.78 15.06
N ALA A 507 -20.77 31.53 16.08
CA ALA A 507 -19.70 32.50 15.93
C ALA A 507 -18.34 31.81 15.74
N GLY A 508 -18.04 30.79 16.55
CA GLY A 508 -16.90 29.91 16.37
C GLY A 508 -16.87 29.22 14.99
N LEU A 509 -18.01 28.73 14.50
CA LEU A 509 -18.10 28.13 13.16
C LEU A 509 -17.81 29.14 12.05
N ALA A 510 -18.37 30.35 12.13
CA ALA A 510 -18.07 31.42 11.18
C ALA A 510 -16.59 31.79 11.20
N ARG A 511 -15.98 31.89 12.39
CA ARG A 511 -14.54 32.13 12.53
C ARG A 511 -13.71 30.99 11.94
N GLY A 512 -14.10 29.74 12.18
CA GLY A 512 -13.43 28.56 11.63
C GLY A 512 -13.40 28.54 10.10
N LYS A 513 -14.51 28.96 9.47
CA LYS A 513 -14.60 29.14 8.02
C LYS A 513 -13.61 30.18 7.48
N GLU A 514 -13.49 31.32 8.15
CA GLU A 514 -12.51 32.36 7.78
C GLU A 514 -11.07 31.84 7.90
N VAL A 515 -10.74 31.23 9.04
CA VAL A 515 -9.40 30.67 9.30
C VAL A 515 -9.06 29.60 8.25
N PHE A 516 -10.01 28.74 7.92
CA PHE A 516 -9.85 27.74 6.86
C PHE A 516 -9.60 28.39 5.49
N ALA A 517 -10.38 29.42 5.13
CA ALA A 517 -10.24 30.13 3.87
C ALA A 517 -8.84 30.74 3.70
N GLU A 518 -8.26 31.26 4.79
CA GLU A 518 -6.97 31.94 4.77
C GLU A 518 -5.77 30.99 4.89
N THR A 519 -5.93 29.87 5.60
CA THR A 519 -4.81 29.01 6.01
C THR A 519 -4.76 27.68 5.26
N CYS A 520 -5.91 27.09 4.94
CA CYS A 520 -6.02 25.70 4.49
C CYS A 520 -6.52 25.59 3.04
N ALA A 521 -7.44 26.48 2.64
CA ALA A 521 -8.20 26.35 1.40
C ALA A 521 -7.34 26.39 0.13
N ALA A 522 -6.16 27.02 0.15
CA ALA A 522 -5.22 27.03 -0.96
C ALA A 522 -4.71 25.63 -1.36
N CYS A 523 -4.73 24.66 -0.45
CA CYS A 523 -4.42 23.26 -0.76
C CYS A 523 -5.66 22.37 -0.69
N HIS A 524 -6.58 22.67 0.24
CA HIS A 524 -7.68 21.79 0.63
C HIS A 524 -9.07 22.28 0.20
N SER A 525 -9.19 22.96 -0.93
CA SER A 525 -10.49 23.27 -1.54
C SER A 525 -10.42 23.10 -3.04
N SER A 526 -11.36 22.38 -3.63
CA SER A 526 -11.50 22.34 -5.08
C SER A 526 -12.27 23.54 -5.63
N ARG A 527 -13.06 24.19 -4.78
CA ARG A 527 -13.67 25.49 -5.08
C ARG A 527 -12.63 26.58 -4.79
N GLN A 528 -12.06 27.13 -5.85
CA GLN A 528 -11.04 28.18 -5.82
C GLN A 528 -11.58 29.47 -6.45
N PRO A 529 -11.09 30.66 -6.07
CA PRO A 529 -11.28 31.86 -6.86
C PRO A 529 -10.75 31.67 -8.28
N VAL A 530 -11.33 32.34 -9.27
CA VAL A 530 -10.82 32.30 -10.65
C VAL A 530 -9.64 33.27 -10.75
N PRO A 531 -8.40 32.81 -11.04
CA PRO A 531 -7.27 33.71 -11.16
C PRO A 531 -7.47 34.67 -12.33
N THR A 532 -7.21 35.96 -12.12
CA THR A 532 -7.22 36.92 -13.23
C THR A 532 -6.09 36.60 -14.21
N PRO A 533 -6.23 36.87 -15.53
CA PRO A 533 -5.15 36.64 -16.48
C PRO A 533 -3.83 37.32 -16.09
N ALA A 534 -3.90 38.48 -15.43
CA ALA A 534 -2.75 39.22 -14.93
C ALA A 534 -1.95 38.48 -13.84
N SER A 535 -2.57 37.56 -13.10
CA SER A 535 -1.89 36.73 -12.10
C SER A 535 -0.93 35.70 -12.72
N GLY A 536 -1.16 35.31 -13.98
CA GLY A 536 -0.35 34.31 -14.69
C GLY A 536 -0.43 32.88 -14.14
N VAL A 537 -1.32 32.60 -13.17
CA VAL A 537 -1.43 31.32 -12.44
C VAL A 537 -1.76 30.15 -13.37
N ASP A 538 -2.76 30.31 -14.23
CA ASP A 538 -3.21 29.28 -15.19
C ASP A 538 -3.04 29.73 -16.65
N GLN A 539 -1.98 30.51 -16.92
CA GLN A 539 -1.71 31.10 -18.23
C GLN A 539 -0.44 30.53 -18.87
N GLY A 540 -0.43 30.45 -20.20
CA GLY A 540 0.72 29.96 -20.98
C GLY A 540 1.12 28.54 -20.59
N ILE A 541 2.37 28.35 -20.16
CA ILE A 541 2.89 27.04 -19.72
C ILE A 541 2.16 26.44 -18.51
N CYS A 542 1.39 27.26 -17.77
CA CYS A 542 0.62 26.84 -16.61
C CYS A 542 -0.86 26.60 -16.92
N ALA A 543 -1.28 26.76 -18.18
CA ALA A 543 -2.62 26.38 -18.60
C ALA A 543 -2.85 24.89 -18.31
N GLY A 544 -4.03 24.54 -17.80
CA GLY A 544 -4.30 23.17 -17.35
C GLY A 544 -3.71 22.82 -15.98
N GLY A 545 -3.36 23.82 -15.17
CA GLY A 545 -2.71 23.68 -13.86
C GLY A 545 -1.18 23.57 -13.89
N GLY A 546 -0.60 23.47 -15.10
CA GLY A 546 0.83 23.24 -15.33
C GLY A 546 1.25 21.80 -15.06
N SER A 547 2.24 21.33 -15.81
CA SER A 547 2.87 20.01 -15.64
C SER A 547 4.25 19.97 -16.33
N GLY A 548 4.97 18.87 -16.18
CA GLY A 548 6.26 18.69 -16.86
C GLY A 548 7.42 19.51 -16.27
N PRO A 549 8.47 19.79 -17.07
CA PRO A 549 9.75 20.32 -16.57
C PRO A 549 9.67 21.73 -15.98
N ARG A 550 8.60 22.46 -16.25
CA ARG A 550 8.38 23.83 -15.73
C ARG A 550 7.32 23.90 -14.64
N TYR A 551 6.88 22.76 -14.12
CA TYR A 551 5.82 22.70 -13.11
C TYR A 551 6.12 23.54 -11.86
N ARG A 552 7.38 23.58 -11.40
CA ARG A 552 7.75 24.39 -10.22
C ARG A 552 7.45 25.88 -10.41
N GLU A 553 7.66 26.42 -11.61
CA GLU A 553 7.32 27.82 -11.91
C GLU A 553 5.82 28.07 -11.78
N CYS A 554 4.99 27.12 -12.25
CA CYS A 554 3.53 27.21 -12.15
C CYS A 554 3.05 27.10 -10.70
N TRP A 555 3.63 26.17 -9.93
CA TRP A 555 3.37 26.07 -8.51
C TRP A 555 3.72 27.38 -7.79
N ASP A 556 4.89 27.96 -8.03
CA ASP A 556 5.31 29.18 -7.35
C ASP A 556 4.40 30.38 -7.70
N ARG A 557 3.91 30.48 -8.95
CA ARG A 557 2.89 31.49 -9.32
C ARG A 557 1.58 31.30 -8.57
N TYR A 558 1.06 30.07 -8.55
CA TYR A 558 -0.15 29.71 -7.81
C TYR A 558 0.02 30.04 -6.33
N TRP A 559 1.09 29.55 -5.71
CA TRP A 559 1.37 29.74 -4.30
C TRP A 559 1.46 31.24 -3.95
N ASN A 560 2.25 32.03 -4.68
CA ASN A 560 2.37 33.46 -4.44
C ASN A 560 1.01 34.19 -4.57
N TRP A 561 0.18 33.83 -5.54
CA TRP A 561 -1.15 34.39 -5.68
C TRP A 561 -2.07 34.04 -4.50
N THR A 562 -2.03 32.80 -4.01
CA THR A 562 -2.83 32.37 -2.84
C THR A 562 -2.46 33.12 -1.55
N GLN A 563 -1.26 33.70 -1.48
CA GLN A 563 -0.84 34.51 -0.33
C GLN A 563 -1.37 35.95 -0.36
N THR A 564 -1.99 36.39 -1.47
CA THR A 564 -2.48 37.77 -1.63
C THR A 564 -3.79 38.01 -0.88
N GLU A 565 -4.03 39.26 -0.46
CA GLU A 565 -5.30 39.65 0.17
C GLU A 565 -6.50 39.57 -0.78
N ASP A 566 -6.28 39.72 -2.09
CA ASP A 566 -7.31 39.53 -3.11
C ASP A 566 -7.81 38.08 -3.11
N TYR A 567 -6.90 37.11 -3.17
CA TYR A 567 -7.24 35.69 -3.06
C TYR A 567 -7.99 35.41 -1.76
N LYS A 568 -7.44 35.81 -0.61
CA LYS A 568 -8.03 35.53 0.71
C LYS A 568 -9.42 36.15 0.85
N THR A 569 -9.64 37.35 0.33
CA THR A 569 -10.95 38.01 0.35
C THR A 569 -11.98 37.22 -0.46
N GLN A 570 -11.63 36.80 -1.67
CA GLN A 570 -12.52 35.98 -2.49
C GLN A 570 -12.76 34.61 -1.86
N MET A 571 -11.72 34.00 -1.29
CA MET A 571 -11.83 32.68 -0.67
C MET A 571 -12.70 32.70 0.59
N ARG A 572 -12.63 33.74 1.42
CA ARG A 572 -13.55 33.94 2.55
C ARG A 572 -15.01 33.96 2.09
N ALA A 573 -15.31 34.66 1.00
CA ALA A 573 -16.65 34.70 0.43
C ALA A 573 -17.10 33.32 -0.08
N ILE A 574 -16.21 32.56 -0.73
CA ILE A 574 -16.49 31.20 -1.20
C ILE A 574 -16.78 30.24 -0.04
N VAL A 575 -15.97 30.25 1.02
CA VAL A 575 -16.14 29.34 2.18
C VAL A 575 -17.38 29.70 3.01
N ALA A 576 -17.72 30.99 3.09
CA ALA A 576 -18.92 31.44 3.78
C ALA A 576 -20.24 31.01 3.09
N ALA A 577 -20.19 30.62 1.81
CA ALA A 577 -21.37 30.24 1.05
C ALA A 577 -22.06 28.99 1.66
N PRO A 578 -23.40 28.97 1.77
CA PRO A 578 -24.13 27.82 2.33
C PRO A 578 -23.93 26.51 1.57
N ASP A 579 -23.60 26.59 0.28
CA ASP A 579 -23.38 25.44 -0.59
C ASP A 579 -21.89 25.09 -0.76
N PHE A 580 -20.99 25.67 0.05
CA PHE A 580 -19.54 25.49 -0.08
C PHE A 580 -19.09 24.03 -0.19
N LEU A 581 -19.74 23.11 0.52
CA LEU A 581 -19.40 21.68 0.50
C LEU A 581 -19.98 20.91 -0.70
N ARG A 582 -20.93 21.49 -1.46
CA ARG A 582 -21.54 20.80 -2.60
C ARG A 582 -20.55 20.72 -3.76
N GLY A 583 -20.18 19.52 -4.20
CA GLY A 583 -19.19 19.36 -5.28
C GLY A 583 -17.81 19.93 -4.94
N ASN A 584 -17.50 20.11 -3.64
CA ASN A 584 -16.17 20.46 -3.19
C ASN A 584 -15.48 19.19 -2.67
N TYR A 585 -14.47 18.74 -3.40
CA TYR A 585 -13.66 17.57 -3.04
C TYR A 585 -12.58 17.92 -2.00
N LEU A 586 -12.51 19.18 -1.53
CA LEU A 586 -11.62 19.61 -0.46
C LEU A 586 -10.13 19.27 -0.71
N SER A 587 -9.72 19.39 -1.96
CA SER A 587 -8.34 19.27 -2.45
C SER A 587 -8.23 20.00 -3.78
N THR A 588 -7.10 20.66 -4.04
CA THR A 588 -6.81 21.24 -5.36
C THR A 588 -6.22 20.24 -6.34
N GLU A 589 -5.77 19.07 -5.85
CA GLU A 589 -5.05 18.05 -6.64
C GLU A 589 -3.79 18.55 -7.36
N ARG A 590 -3.31 19.76 -7.04
CA ARG A 590 -2.00 20.25 -7.44
C ARG A 590 -0.93 19.51 -6.65
N ARG A 591 0.12 19.05 -7.31
CA ARG A 591 1.29 18.43 -6.67
C ARG A 591 2.04 19.49 -5.84
N VAL A 592 1.96 19.42 -4.52
CA VAL A 592 2.66 20.29 -3.57
C VAL A 592 4.11 19.80 -3.42
N PRO A 593 5.11 20.68 -3.52
CA PRO A 593 6.50 20.27 -3.37
C PRO A 593 6.85 19.99 -1.90
N MET A 594 7.68 18.97 -1.68
CA MET A 594 8.04 18.51 -0.33
C MET A 594 8.75 19.57 0.53
N ASP A 595 9.43 20.54 -0.10
CA ASP A 595 10.07 21.67 0.61
C ASP A 595 9.08 22.63 1.28
N ILE A 596 7.79 22.55 0.92
CA ILE A 596 6.71 23.30 1.56
C ILE A 596 5.94 22.41 2.54
N LEU A 597 5.68 21.15 2.17
CA LEU A 597 4.89 20.25 3.01
C LEU A 597 5.59 19.86 4.31
N GLY A 598 6.91 19.73 4.35
CA GLY A 598 7.63 19.31 5.55
C GLY A 598 7.35 17.87 6.03
N THR A 599 6.49 17.13 5.33
CA THR A 599 6.24 15.69 5.57
C THR A 599 7.48 14.86 5.26
N ASN A 600 7.48 13.60 5.72
CA ASN A 600 8.57 12.67 5.50
C ASN A 600 8.93 12.59 3.99
N ALA A 601 10.16 12.94 3.64
CA ALA A 601 10.60 13.04 2.25
C ALA A 601 10.51 11.70 1.50
N CYS A 602 10.61 10.57 2.20
CA CYS A 602 10.55 9.24 1.58
C CYS A 602 9.18 8.98 0.95
N SER A 603 8.13 9.62 1.47
CA SER A 603 6.80 9.63 0.86
C SER A 603 6.76 10.30 -0.52
N ALA A 604 7.65 11.25 -0.79
CA ALA A 604 7.62 12.04 -2.01
C ALA A 604 8.62 11.57 -3.08
N VAL A 605 9.57 10.70 -2.75
CA VAL A 605 10.69 10.33 -3.66
C VAL A 605 10.67 8.88 -4.14
N ALA A 606 9.50 8.22 -4.07
CA ALA A 606 9.24 6.89 -4.61
C ALA A 606 9.68 6.78 -6.09
N THR A 607 10.22 5.62 -6.49
CA THR A 607 10.82 5.47 -7.84
C THR A 607 10.09 4.51 -8.76
N ASN A 608 9.12 3.73 -8.26
CA ASN A 608 8.48 2.71 -9.11
C ASN A 608 7.75 3.29 -10.33
N GLY A 609 7.33 4.56 -10.29
CA GLY A 609 6.62 5.25 -11.38
C GLY A 609 7.52 6.01 -12.36
N LEU A 610 8.83 5.80 -12.34
CA LEU A 610 9.78 6.56 -13.16
C LEU A 610 10.14 5.85 -14.46
N ARG A 611 10.89 6.55 -15.34
CA ARG A 611 11.33 5.99 -16.62
C ARG A 611 12.21 4.76 -16.38
N GLY A 612 11.88 3.66 -17.06
CA GLY A 612 12.58 2.39 -16.92
C GLY A 612 12.21 1.58 -15.67
N ASP A 613 11.37 2.12 -14.77
CA ASP A 613 10.91 1.38 -13.59
C ASP A 613 9.57 0.69 -13.83
N ILE A 614 9.14 -0.13 -12.87
CA ILE A 614 8.06 -1.11 -13.05
C ILE A 614 6.75 -0.50 -13.57
N TRP A 615 6.38 0.73 -13.13
CA TRP A 615 5.14 1.39 -13.51
C TRP A 615 5.31 2.47 -14.60
N ASP A 616 6.38 2.42 -15.39
CA ASP A 616 6.69 3.42 -16.44
C ASP A 616 5.49 3.69 -17.37
N ASN A 617 4.83 2.65 -17.89
CA ASN A 617 3.66 2.79 -18.76
C ASN A 617 2.39 3.29 -18.03
N PHE A 618 2.41 3.45 -16.71
CA PHE A 618 1.28 3.90 -15.89
C PHE A 618 1.49 5.28 -15.25
N THR A 619 2.54 6.00 -15.68
CA THR A 619 2.79 7.39 -15.30
C THR A 619 3.10 8.22 -16.54
N SER A 620 2.68 9.49 -16.56
CA SER A 620 2.84 10.37 -17.72
C SER A 620 4.29 10.85 -17.89
N ASP A 621 4.69 11.14 -19.14
CA ASP A 621 5.96 11.80 -19.42
C ASP A 621 6.10 13.15 -18.71
N SER A 622 5.00 13.89 -18.57
CA SER A 622 4.91 15.12 -17.76
C SER A 622 5.20 14.88 -16.28
N TYR A 623 4.67 13.82 -15.66
CA TYR A 623 5.00 13.47 -14.28
C TYR A 623 6.48 13.12 -14.15
N LYS A 624 6.99 12.26 -15.04
CA LYS A 624 8.39 11.82 -14.99
C LYS A 624 9.38 12.94 -15.32
N SER A 625 8.94 14.10 -15.78
CA SER A 625 9.79 15.27 -16.06
C SER A 625 9.66 16.40 -15.03
N LEU A 626 8.95 16.19 -13.92
CA LEU A 626 8.85 17.22 -12.87
C LEU A 626 10.25 17.59 -12.33
N PRO A 627 10.55 18.90 -12.19
CA PRO A 627 11.86 19.35 -11.74
C PRO A 627 12.07 19.04 -10.25
N PRO A 628 13.31 19.03 -9.74
CA PRO A 628 13.54 18.85 -8.32
C PRO A 628 12.97 20.03 -7.49
N PRO A 629 12.30 19.78 -6.35
CA PRO A 629 12.02 20.81 -5.34
C PRO A 629 13.31 21.31 -4.66
N LYS A 630 13.19 22.29 -3.77
CA LYS A 630 14.33 22.76 -2.97
C LYS A 630 14.80 21.66 -1.99
N PRO A 631 16.05 21.73 -1.50
CA PRO A 631 16.52 20.81 -0.48
C PRO A 631 15.69 20.92 0.80
N VAL A 632 15.53 19.80 1.51
CA VAL A 632 14.88 19.71 2.81
C VAL A 632 15.89 19.35 3.91
N THR A 633 15.55 19.65 5.16
CA THR A 633 16.35 19.25 6.32
C THR A 633 15.94 17.85 6.77
N VAL A 634 16.92 16.97 6.93
CA VAL A 634 16.76 15.60 7.46
C VAL A 634 17.68 15.40 8.66
N HIS A 635 17.38 14.41 9.51
CA HIS A 635 18.07 14.21 10.78
C HIS A 635 18.69 12.82 10.88
N HIS A 636 19.93 12.75 11.39
CA HIS A 636 20.57 11.47 11.67
C HIS A 636 19.82 10.70 12.77
N PRO A 637 19.52 9.39 12.60
CA PRO A 637 18.58 8.67 13.47
C PRO A 637 19.12 8.29 14.87
N VAL A 638 20.36 8.70 15.17
CA VAL A 638 21.05 8.47 16.45
C VAL A 638 21.56 9.77 17.04
N SER A 639 22.42 10.53 16.34
CA SER A 639 22.90 11.80 16.86
C SER A 639 21.85 12.93 16.81
N GLY A 640 20.80 12.84 15.99
CA GLY A 640 19.84 13.93 15.76
C GLY A 640 20.38 15.07 14.87
N ALA A 641 21.65 14.98 14.44
CA ALA A 641 22.30 16.01 13.65
C ALA A 641 21.55 16.28 12.35
N ALA A 642 21.30 17.57 12.08
CA ALA A 642 20.62 18.03 10.88
C ALA A 642 21.57 18.03 9.66
N SER A 643 21.05 17.65 8.50
CA SER A 643 21.73 17.72 7.21
C SER A 643 20.74 18.05 6.09
N SER A 644 21.25 18.40 4.91
CA SER A 644 20.41 18.74 3.75
C SER A 644 20.25 17.53 2.82
N PHE A 645 19.01 17.28 2.38
CA PHE A 645 18.68 16.28 1.39
C PHE A 645 18.04 16.93 0.16
N GLN A 646 18.55 16.59 -1.03
CA GLN A 646 18.06 17.11 -2.31
C GLN A 646 17.45 15.96 -3.13
N SER A 647 16.18 16.11 -3.52
CA SER A 647 15.54 15.22 -4.50
C SER A 647 16.22 15.34 -5.86
N LEU A 648 16.34 14.23 -6.59
CA LEU A 648 16.85 14.21 -7.97
C LEU A 648 15.85 14.78 -8.99
N GLY A 649 14.59 15.03 -8.60
CA GLY A 649 13.53 15.39 -9.52
C GLY A 649 13.10 14.19 -10.37
N ASN A 650 12.81 14.44 -11.65
CA ASN A 650 12.26 13.46 -12.59
C ASN A 650 10.95 12.84 -12.09
N GLY A 651 10.07 13.63 -11.46
CA GLY A 651 8.84 13.13 -10.81
C GLY A 651 8.92 13.11 -9.29
N ARG A 652 10.13 12.98 -8.72
CA ARG A 652 10.33 12.92 -7.26
C ARG A 652 10.20 14.28 -6.59
N GLY A 653 9.64 14.26 -5.38
CA GLY A 653 9.63 15.37 -4.43
C GLY A 653 8.30 16.12 -4.36
N TYR A 654 7.22 15.50 -4.84
CA TYR A 654 5.89 16.10 -4.82
C TYR A 654 4.84 15.13 -4.27
N LEU A 655 3.84 15.70 -3.62
CA LEU A 655 2.67 14.99 -3.11
C LEU A 655 1.42 15.82 -3.38
N ARG A 656 0.30 15.18 -3.68
CA ARG A 656 -0.98 15.88 -3.70
C ARG A 656 -1.47 16.17 -2.27
N PRO A 657 -2.29 17.22 -2.05
CA PRO A 657 -3.01 17.40 -0.82
C PRO A 657 -3.94 16.20 -0.60
N ALA A 658 -3.98 15.67 0.62
CA ALA A 658 -5.05 14.77 1.00
C ALA A 658 -6.38 15.55 0.96
N SER A 659 -7.44 14.91 0.46
CA SER A 659 -8.77 15.50 0.56
C SER A 659 -9.18 15.55 2.02
N LEU A 660 -9.78 16.66 2.45
CA LEU A 660 -10.38 16.79 3.79
C LEU A 660 -11.85 16.37 3.81
N ILE A 661 -12.35 15.73 2.76
CA ILE A 661 -13.71 15.23 2.77
C ILE A 661 -13.85 14.07 3.73
N SER A 662 -14.91 14.07 4.53
CA SER A 662 -15.15 13.04 5.55
C SER A 662 -13.98 12.93 6.53
N LEU A 663 -13.33 14.05 6.84
CA LEU A 663 -12.10 14.09 7.64
C LEU A 663 -12.31 13.46 9.02
N TRP A 664 -13.48 13.69 9.61
CA TRP A 664 -13.91 13.11 10.90
C TRP A 664 -13.81 11.58 10.95
N SER A 665 -13.93 10.91 9.79
CA SER A 665 -13.91 9.45 9.70
C SER A 665 -12.56 8.89 9.30
N THR A 666 -11.60 9.72 8.86
CA THR A 666 -10.36 9.28 8.21
C THR A 666 -9.10 9.40 9.05
N ALA A 667 -9.22 9.91 10.28
CA ALA A 667 -8.15 9.87 11.27
C ALA A 667 -7.69 8.42 11.56
N PRO A 668 -6.40 8.17 11.89
CA PRO A 668 -5.32 9.15 12.09
C PRO A 668 -4.87 9.89 10.82
N TYR A 669 -3.98 10.87 10.95
CA TYR A 669 -3.57 11.76 9.85
C TYR A 669 -2.13 11.56 9.38
N LEU A 670 -1.80 12.34 8.34
CA LEU A 670 -0.69 12.19 7.43
C LEU A 670 -0.85 10.99 6.51
N LEU A 671 0.03 10.91 5.51
CA LEU A 671 -0.02 9.88 4.48
C LEU A 671 0.17 8.47 5.03
N ASN A 672 0.62 8.32 6.28
CA ASN A 672 1.02 7.09 6.93
C ASN A 672 0.33 6.87 8.29
N ASN A 673 -0.72 7.63 8.63
CA ASN A 673 -1.43 7.54 9.92
C ASN A 673 -0.54 7.75 11.17
N SER A 674 0.58 8.45 11.04
CA SER A 674 1.54 8.63 12.14
C SER A 674 1.23 9.78 13.11
N VAL A 675 0.22 10.62 12.80
CA VAL A 675 -0.28 11.67 13.70
C VAL A 675 -1.67 11.27 14.20
N GLY A 676 -1.83 11.15 15.52
CA GLY A 676 -3.00 10.57 16.19
C GLY A 676 -2.76 9.15 16.71
N HIS A 677 -1.72 8.49 16.21
CA HIS A 677 -1.32 7.14 16.62
C HIS A 677 -0.18 7.19 17.65
N ASP A 678 -0.50 6.86 18.92
CA ASP A 678 0.42 7.03 20.05
C ASP A 678 1.19 5.76 20.48
N ALA A 679 1.21 4.73 19.63
CA ALA A 679 2.07 3.53 19.66
C ALA A 679 1.57 2.24 20.31
N TYR A 680 2.17 1.17 19.80
CA TYR A 680 2.00 -0.26 20.03
C TYR A 680 2.36 -0.81 21.44
N GLU A 681 2.80 0.02 22.39
CA GLU A 681 3.32 -0.47 23.69
C GLU A 681 2.22 -1.00 24.63
N THR A 682 1.01 -0.46 24.53
CA THR A 682 -0.16 -0.89 25.33
C THR A 682 -0.92 -2.04 24.68
N ASP A 683 -0.75 -2.24 23.37
CA ASP A 683 -1.68 -2.99 22.52
C ASP A 683 -1.49 -4.51 22.54
N TYR A 684 -0.37 -4.98 23.07
CA TYR A 684 -0.06 -6.40 23.05
C TYR A 684 -0.31 -7.10 24.39
N ALA A 685 -0.69 -6.41 25.47
CA ALA A 685 -1.01 -7.06 26.74
C ALA A 685 -2.53 -7.04 26.96
N GLY A 686 -3.22 -8.12 26.59
CA GLY A 686 -4.67 -8.25 26.82
C GLY A 686 -5.21 -9.61 26.41
N ASP A 687 -6.21 -10.08 27.15
CA ASP A 687 -7.00 -11.26 26.79
C ASP A 687 -7.98 -10.87 25.67
N TYR A 688 -7.64 -11.18 24.41
CA TYR A 688 -8.57 -10.93 23.30
C TYR A 688 -9.64 -12.02 23.14
N GLY A 689 -9.82 -12.86 24.16
CA GLY A 689 -10.63 -14.07 24.12
C GLY A 689 -12.14 -13.88 24.25
N ASP A 690 -12.65 -12.72 24.65
CA ASP A 690 -14.09 -12.51 24.86
C ASP A 690 -14.52 -11.08 24.51
N TYR A 691 -14.73 -10.82 23.22
CA TYR A 691 -15.16 -9.51 22.74
C TYR A 691 -16.56 -9.57 22.13
N GLY A 692 -17.53 -9.29 22.98
CA GLY A 692 -18.78 -8.65 22.56
C GLY A 692 -18.77 -7.12 22.76
N PRO A 693 -17.93 -6.32 22.08
CA PRO A 693 -18.16 -4.89 21.95
C PRO A 693 -18.99 -4.62 20.70
N THR A 694 -20.18 -4.09 20.93
CA THR A 694 -21.06 -3.60 19.88
C THR A 694 -20.92 -2.10 19.71
N CYS A 695 -21.13 -1.55 18.53
CA CYS A 695 -21.40 -0.11 18.43
C CYS A 695 -22.79 0.19 19.03
N PRO A 696 -22.93 1.19 19.93
CA PRO A 696 -21.91 2.15 20.36
C PRO A 696 -20.89 1.59 21.37
N ALA A 697 -19.62 1.99 21.22
CA ALA A 697 -18.53 1.52 22.07
C ALA A 697 -18.68 1.96 23.54
N ALA A 698 -18.20 1.11 24.45
CA ALA A 698 -18.12 1.43 25.89
C ALA A 698 -16.98 2.41 26.21
N ASP A 699 -15.90 2.36 25.41
CA ASP A 699 -14.75 3.26 25.49
C ASP A 699 -14.55 3.94 24.13
N ALA A 700 -14.51 5.27 24.12
CA ALA A 700 -14.30 6.07 22.92
C ALA A 700 -12.82 6.10 22.49
N ASP A 701 -11.88 5.70 23.36
CA ASP A 701 -10.46 5.60 23.01
C ASP A 701 -10.10 4.22 22.40
N ASP A 702 -11.01 3.22 22.41
CA ASP A 702 -10.69 1.90 21.83
C ASP A 702 -10.36 2.06 20.33
N PRO A 703 -9.09 1.85 19.90
CA PRO A 703 -8.66 2.09 18.53
C PRO A 703 -9.07 0.95 17.59
N TYR A 704 -9.63 -0.13 18.13
CA TYR A 704 -10.08 -1.31 17.39
C TYR A 704 -11.56 -1.28 17.04
N LEU A 705 -12.30 -0.24 17.44
CA LEU A 705 -13.74 -0.13 17.19
C LEU A 705 -14.08 0.95 16.17
N PRO A 706 -14.96 0.67 15.19
CA PRO A 706 -15.27 1.60 14.11
C PRO A 706 -16.45 2.55 14.41
N CYS A 707 -16.85 2.69 15.67
CA CYS A 707 -18.04 3.44 16.04
C CYS A 707 -17.84 4.95 15.87
N VAL A 708 -18.95 5.70 15.79
CA VAL A 708 -18.92 7.16 15.61
C VAL A 708 -18.05 7.85 16.67
N GLU A 709 -18.18 7.45 17.94
CA GLU A 709 -17.44 8.09 19.03
C GLU A 709 -15.93 7.80 18.99
N ASN A 710 -15.54 6.57 18.62
CA ASN A 710 -14.13 6.22 18.43
C ASN A 710 -13.49 7.03 17.30
N ARG A 711 -14.21 7.18 16.18
CA ARG A 711 -13.77 8.01 15.06
C ARG A 711 -13.63 9.48 15.46
N LEU A 712 -14.60 10.03 16.20
CA LEU A 712 -14.54 11.41 16.69
C LEU A 712 -13.42 11.65 17.70
N TYR A 713 -13.17 10.68 18.59
CA TYR A 713 -12.03 10.73 19.51
C TYR A 713 -10.71 10.77 18.73
N GLN A 714 -10.53 9.87 17.76
CA GLN A 714 -9.33 9.86 16.91
C GLN A 714 -9.22 11.12 16.04
N PHE A 715 -10.33 11.66 15.54
CA PHE A 715 -10.36 12.95 14.84
C PHE A 715 -9.83 14.08 15.73
N ASP A 716 -10.38 14.25 16.93
CA ASP A 716 -10.01 15.34 17.85
C ASP A 716 -8.54 15.22 18.25
N LYS A 717 -8.11 14.02 18.64
CA LYS A 717 -6.71 13.72 18.96
C LYS A 717 -5.77 14.07 17.80
N SER A 718 -6.07 13.57 16.61
CA SER A 718 -5.21 13.75 15.42
C SER A 718 -5.17 15.20 14.97
N ILE A 719 -6.31 15.91 14.95
CA ILE A 719 -6.36 17.30 14.50
C ILE A 719 -5.67 18.23 15.49
N ARG A 720 -5.78 17.95 16.79
CA ARG A 720 -5.01 18.66 17.82
C ARG A 720 -3.52 18.44 17.63
N GLN A 721 -3.07 17.21 17.41
CA GLN A 721 -1.66 16.98 17.12
C GLN A 721 -1.20 17.69 15.82
N MET A 722 -2.07 17.83 14.81
CA MET A 722 -1.75 18.63 13.62
C MET A 722 -1.57 20.12 13.95
N LEU A 723 -2.45 20.72 14.75
CA LEU A 723 -2.47 22.16 15.09
C LEU A 723 -1.57 22.55 16.29
N TRP A 724 -1.17 21.59 17.12
CA TRP A 724 -0.19 21.75 18.20
C TRP A 724 0.92 20.70 18.03
N PRO A 725 1.87 20.88 17.08
CA PRO A 725 2.89 19.88 16.78
C PRO A 725 3.72 19.41 17.98
N GLN A 726 3.84 20.24 19.02
CA GLN A 726 4.53 19.90 20.27
C GLN A 726 3.86 18.78 21.09
N THR A 727 2.59 18.43 20.79
CA THR A 727 1.88 17.32 21.46
C THR A 727 2.04 16.00 20.72
N ARG A 728 2.72 16.00 19.56
CA ARG A 728 3.00 14.78 18.80
C ARG A 728 3.99 13.90 19.55
N ARG A 729 3.98 12.61 19.21
CA ARG A 729 5.00 11.67 19.63
C ARG A 729 6.40 12.14 19.19
N MET A 730 7.32 12.19 20.14
CA MET A 730 8.71 12.62 19.95
C MET A 730 9.67 11.47 20.21
N ASP A 731 10.71 11.35 19.39
CA ASP A 731 11.78 10.39 19.59
C ASP A 731 12.61 10.74 20.84
N GLN A 732 12.87 9.75 21.69
CA GLN A 732 13.63 9.92 22.94
C GLN A 732 15.03 9.28 22.88
N LEU A 733 15.41 8.70 21.74
CA LEU A 733 16.63 7.91 21.59
C LEU A 733 17.70 8.60 20.73
N THR A 734 17.45 9.83 20.28
CA THR A 734 18.45 10.66 19.63
C THR A 734 19.26 11.48 20.66
N THR A 735 20.53 11.77 20.36
CA THR A 735 21.38 12.64 21.21
C THR A 735 20.88 14.08 21.20
N GLU A 736 20.68 14.64 20.01
CA GLU A 736 20.00 15.91 19.81
C GLU A 736 18.51 15.67 19.50
N PRO A 737 17.58 16.50 20.00
CA PRO A 737 16.16 16.36 19.68
C PRO A 737 15.89 16.47 18.17
N VAL A 738 15.02 15.60 17.67
CA VAL A 738 14.50 15.66 16.29
C VAL A 738 13.02 16.10 16.31
N PRO A 739 12.49 16.73 15.24
CA PRO A 739 11.14 17.29 15.23
C PRO A 739 10.06 16.23 14.95
N GLY A 740 10.06 15.14 15.72
CA GLY A 740 9.08 14.06 15.60
C GLY A 740 9.62 12.70 16.05
N TYR A 741 9.04 11.64 15.52
CA TYR A 741 9.33 10.25 15.85
C TYR A 741 10.06 9.53 14.71
N ILE A 742 10.93 8.58 15.04
CA ILE A 742 11.61 7.67 14.09
C ILE A 742 11.10 6.26 14.34
N TYR A 743 10.80 5.49 13.27
CA TYR A 743 10.47 4.08 13.43
C TYR A 743 11.65 3.28 13.99
N ARG A 744 11.38 2.51 15.05
CA ARG A 744 12.37 1.74 15.80
C ARG A 744 11.85 0.34 16.10
N LEU A 745 12.77 -0.60 16.28
CA LEU A 745 12.43 -1.94 16.74
C LEU A 745 11.80 -1.89 18.14
N SER A 746 10.66 -2.54 18.33
CA SER A 746 9.95 -2.64 19.61
C SER A 746 10.43 -3.80 20.49
N ALA A 747 11.31 -4.65 19.95
CA ALA A 747 11.98 -5.74 20.64
C ALA A 747 13.33 -6.04 19.95
N PRO A 748 14.28 -6.70 20.63
CA PRO A 748 15.45 -7.29 19.97
C PRO A 748 15.04 -8.19 18.79
N ALA A 749 15.67 -8.02 17.63
CA ALA A 749 15.29 -8.78 16.45
C ALA A 749 16.46 -9.17 15.54
N CYS A 750 16.23 -10.19 14.72
CA CYS A 750 17.12 -10.63 13.65
C CYS A 750 16.39 -10.75 12.33
N LEU A 751 17.11 -10.47 11.23
CA LEU A 751 16.68 -10.92 9.92
C LEU A 751 16.96 -12.43 9.83
N MET A 752 15.91 -13.22 9.67
CA MET A 752 15.99 -14.68 9.66
C MET A 752 15.39 -15.24 8.38
N VAL A 753 16.13 -16.11 7.70
CA VAL A 753 15.66 -16.89 6.56
C VAL A 753 15.72 -18.38 6.90
N PRO A 754 14.57 -19.07 7.09
CA PRO A 754 14.56 -20.50 7.34
C PRO A 754 15.18 -21.28 6.19
N LYS A 755 15.67 -22.50 6.50
CA LYS A 755 16.37 -23.36 5.55
C LYS A 755 15.61 -23.58 4.24
N GLY A 756 14.29 -23.75 4.28
CA GLY A 756 13.46 -23.97 3.08
C GLY A 756 13.50 -22.79 2.11
N TYR A 757 13.63 -21.57 2.62
CA TYR A 757 13.60 -20.34 1.83
C TYR A 757 14.99 -19.76 1.55
N ALA A 758 16.06 -20.36 2.07
CA ALA A 758 17.41 -19.93 1.75
C ALA A 758 17.71 -20.15 0.25
N PRO A 759 18.53 -19.29 -0.39
CA PRO A 759 18.91 -19.49 -1.78
C PRO A 759 19.49 -20.90 -2.02
N ALA A 760 19.22 -21.51 -3.17
CA ALA A 760 19.68 -22.88 -3.48
C ALA A 760 21.19 -23.06 -3.22
N LEU A 761 22.01 -22.07 -3.62
CA LEU A 761 23.44 -22.06 -3.34
C LEU A 761 23.77 -22.18 -1.83
N VAL A 762 22.97 -21.55 -0.96
CA VAL A 762 23.12 -21.63 0.49
C VAL A 762 22.65 -22.99 1.02
N ARG A 763 21.48 -23.46 0.59
CA ARG A 763 20.91 -24.74 1.02
C ARG A 763 21.82 -25.91 0.67
N ASP A 764 22.25 -25.97 -0.59
CA ASP A 764 23.02 -27.09 -1.14
C ASP A 764 24.46 -27.14 -0.58
N ASN A 765 24.94 -26.03 0.01
CA ASN A 765 26.29 -25.90 0.55
C ASN A 765 26.33 -25.52 2.04
N ALA A 766 25.22 -25.68 2.76
CA ALA A 766 25.06 -25.21 4.14
C ALA A 766 26.18 -25.67 5.07
N GLY A 767 26.62 -26.94 4.97
CA GLY A 767 27.70 -27.48 5.80
C GLY A 767 29.07 -26.84 5.55
N LEU A 768 29.35 -26.37 4.34
CA LEU A 768 30.59 -25.64 4.03
C LEU A 768 30.45 -24.16 4.45
N LEU A 769 29.32 -23.53 4.11
CA LEU A 769 29.09 -22.11 4.38
C LEU A 769 28.99 -21.82 5.87
N SER A 770 28.37 -22.70 6.66
CA SER A 770 28.34 -22.58 8.13
C SER A 770 29.73 -22.71 8.77
N ARG A 771 30.69 -23.41 8.14
CA ARG A 771 32.08 -23.44 8.61
C ARG A 771 32.86 -22.18 8.23
N LEU A 772 32.58 -21.59 7.07
CA LEU A 772 33.27 -20.40 6.57
C LEU A 772 32.70 -19.09 7.15
N ALA A 773 31.39 -19.05 7.39
CA ALA A 773 30.63 -17.91 7.88
C ALA A 773 29.55 -18.36 8.89
N PRO A 774 29.96 -18.92 10.06
CA PRO A 774 29.01 -19.34 11.11
C PRO A 774 28.17 -18.19 11.66
N TRP A 775 28.64 -16.95 11.49
CA TRP A 775 27.94 -15.71 11.84
C TRP A 775 26.76 -15.38 10.93
N LEU A 776 26.62 -16.08 9.79
CA LEU A 776 25.60 -15.81 8.77
C LEU A 776 24.74 -17.04 8.45
N VAL A 777 25.35 -18.23 8.36
CA VAL A 777 24.68 -19.47 7.92
C VAL A 777 24.74 -20.52 9.02
N THR A 778 23.59 -21.07 9.41
CA THR A 778 23.52 -22.16 10.40
C THR A 778 23.88 -23.52 9.77
N PRO A 779 24.27 -24.54 10.55
CA PRO A 779 24.55 -25.88 10.02
C PRO A 779 23.37 -26.49 9.23
N GLU A 780 22.14 -26.11 9.59
CA GLU A 780 20.89 -26.54 8.96
C GLU A 780 20.55 -25.74 7.70
N GLY A 781 21.33 -24.71 7.36
CA GLY A 781 21.16 -23.90 6.15
C GLY A 781 20.25 -22.68 6.28
N ALA A 782 19.89 -22.26 7.49
CA ALA A 782 19.20 -20.99 7.71
C ALA A 782 20.17 -19.80 7.64
N VAL A 783 19.69 -18.63 7.21
CA VAL A 783 20.47 -17.38 7.22
C VAL A 783 20.01 -16.49 8.37
N ARG A 784 20.94 -15.91 9.13
CA ARG A 784 20.67 -15.05 10.28
C ARG A 784 21.55 -13.81 10.24
N ILE A 785 20.96 -12.62 10.33
CA ILE A 785 21.66 -11.35 10.42
C ILE A 785 21.13 -10.58 11.63
N GLY A 786 22.03 -10.25 12.56
CA GLY A 786 21.72 -9.62 13.84
C GLY A 786 22.57 -10.19 14.97
N PRO A 787 22.20 -9.94 16.23
CA PRO A 787 20.96 -9.28 16.64
C PRO A 787 21.02 -7.76 16.53
N PHE A 788 19.89 -7.16 16.20
CA PHE A 788 19.65 -5.73 16.30
C PHE A 788 18.90 -5.47 17.63
N PRO A 789 19.40 -4.58 18.49
CA PRO A 789 18.78 -4.30 19.78
C PRO A 789 17.46 -3.54 19.60
N GLU A 790 16.59 -3.62 20.62
CA GLU A 790 15.45 -2.73 20.77
C GLU A 790 15.88 -1.25 20.60
N GLY A 791 15.02 -0.45 19.97
CA GLY A 791 15.31 0.95 19.67
C GLY A 791 16.18 1.18 18.41
N PHE A 792 16.68 0.12 17.76
CA PHE A 792 17.40 0.26 16.48
C PHE A 792 16.53 0.96 15.42
N PRO A 793 17.04 1.99 14.72
CA PRO A 793 16.28 2.72 13.72
C PRO A 793 16.10 1.87 12.46
N ILE A 794 14.93 1.24 12.32
CA ILE A 794 14.69 0.20 11.32
C ILE A 794 14.94 0.67 9.87
N ASN A 795 14.54 1.90 9.56
CA ASN A 795 14.71 2.50 8.24
C ASN A 795 16.17 2.76 7.88
N ALA A 796 17.11 2.80 8.84
CA ALA A 796 18.53 2.87 8.50
C ALA A 796 18.95 1.64 7.67
N LEU A 797 18.44 0.45 8.01
CA LEU A 797 18.70 -0.76 7.22
C LEU A 797 17.86 -0.80 5.95
N VAL A 798 16.54 -0.61 6.06
CA VAL A 798 15.60 -0.83 4.94
C VAL A 798 15.73 0.21 3.84
N ASN A 799 16.15 1.44 4.17
CA ASN A 799 16.36 2.47 3.15
C ASN A 799 17.72 2.35 2.45
N THR A 800 18.53 1.33 2.75
CA THR A 800 19.86 1.17 2.15
C THR A 800 19.76 0.86 0.66
N LYS A 801 20.32 1.75 -0.16
CA LYS A 801 20.31 1.63 -1.62
C LYS A 801 21.34 0.60 -2.09
N LEU A 802 20.89 -0.62 -2.36
CA LEU A 802 21.79 -1.68 -2.84
C LEU A 802 22.16 -1.52 -4.32
N LEU A 803 21.19 -1.14 -5.16
CA LEU A 803 21.37 -0.94 -6.59
C LEU A 803 21.13 0.52 -6.99
N PRO A 804 21.86 1.03 -8.00
CA PRO A 804 21.60 2.36 -8.53
C PRO A 804 20.21 2.43 -9.17
N ASP A 805 19.59 3.62 -9.14
CA ASP A 805 18.32 3.84 -9.84
C ASP A 805 18.55 3.90 -11.36
N ASN A 806 17.50 3.64 -12.14
CA ASN A 806 17.58 3.65 -13.61
C ASN A 806 18.01 5.02 -14.20
N ASP A 807 17.67 6.10 -13.51
CA ASP A 807 18.00 7.48 -13.89
C ASP A 807 19.17 8.08 -13.09
N GLU A 808 19.92 7.28 -12.33
CA GLU A 808 21.08 7.76 -11.58
C GLU A 808 22.25 8.09 -12.52
N PRO A 809 22.77 9.33 -12.53
CA PRO A 809 23.72 9.79 -13.54
C PRO A 809 25.14 9.22 -13.39
N ASP A 810 25.52 8.74 -12.20
CA ASP A 810 26.87 8.25 -11.91
C ASP A 810 26.86 6.89 -11.19
N MET A 811 26.64 5.84 -11.99
CA MET A 811 26.69 4.45 -11.53
C MET A 811 28.06 4.06 -10.96
N ALA A 812 29.16 4.65 -11.46
CA ALA A 812 30.50 4.34 -10.96
C ALA A 812 30.70 4.88 -9.54
N ALA A 813 30.19 6.07 -9.23
CA ALA A 813 30.20 6.62 -7.88
C ALA A 813 29.33 5.79 -6.92
N HIS A 814 28.18 5.25 -7.35
CA HIS A 814 27.39 4.31 -6.54
C HIS A 814 28.18 3.05 -6.21
N LEU A 815 28.76 2.39 -7.21
CA LEU A 815 29.58 1.19 -7.02
C LEU A 815 30.80 1.45 -6.12
N TRP A 816 31.45 2.61 -6.27
CA TRP A 816 32.57 3.01 -5.42
C TRP A 816 32.14 3.25 -3.97
N ARG A 817 31.00 3.93 -3.74
CA ARG A 817 30.42 4.10 -2.39
C ARG A 817 30.13 2.74 -1.75
N MET A 818 29.48 1.83 -2.47
CA MET A 818 29.23 0.46 -2.00
C MET A 818 30.51 -0.27 -1.65
N ALA A 819 31.53 -0.23 -2.53
CA ALA A 819 32.83 -0.86 -2.29
C ALA A 819 33.54 -0.31 -1.04
N LYS A 820 33.47 1.01 -0.82
CA LYS A 820 34.05 1.68 0.36
C LYS A 820 33.32 1.32 1.65
N SER A 821 31.99 1.16 1.60
CA SER A 821 31.16 0.83 2.76
C SER A 821 31.17 -0.66 3.12
N THR A 822 31.47 -1.53 2.16
CA THR A 822 31.43 -2.99 2.32
C THR A 822 32.24 -3.51 3.53
N PRO A 823 33.49 -3.07 3.79
CA PRO A 823 34.24 -3.54 4.95
C PRO A 823 33.58 -3.23 6.30
N ASN A 824 32.98 -2.05 6.44
CA ASN A 824 32.28 -1.65 7.66
C ASN A 824 30.97 -2.43 7.84
N LEU A 825 30.20 -2.58 6.76
CA LEU A 825 28.97 -3.40 6.76
C LEU A 825 29.27 -4.85 7.16
N LEU A 826 30.19 -5.51 6.44
CA LEU A 826 30.55 -6.90 6.72
C LEU A 826 31.22 -7.05 8.09
N GLY A 827 32.08 -6.10 8.48
CA GLY A 827 32.73 -6.11 9.79
C GLY A 827 31.74 -5.99 10.94
N GLY A 828 30.78 -5.07 10.83
CA GLY A 828 29.71 -4.88 11.81
C GLY A 828 28.81 -6.11 11.91
N LEU A 829 28.26 -6.59 10.78
CA LEU A 829 27.38 -7.75 10.74
C LEU A 829 28.08 -9.03 11.24
N LYS A 830 29.34 -9.24 10.88
CA LYS A 830 30.13 -10.38 11.36
C LYS A 830 30.35 -10.33 12.88
N GLN A 831 30.55 -9.14 13.45
CA GLN A 831 30.70 -8.98 14.91
C GLN A 831 29.39 -9.21 15.66
N LEU A 832 28.24 -8.83 15.08
CA LEU A 832 26.94 -9.14 15.69
C LEU A 832 26.73 -10.65 15.84
N GLY A 833 27.22 -11.43 14.86
CA GLY A 833 27.50 -12.85 15.02
C GLY A 833 26.33 -13.80 14.75
N GLY A 834 25.17 -13.30 14.32
CA GLY A 834 24.00 -14.14 14.00
C GLY A 834 23.36 -14.79 15.23
N ARG A 835 23.57 -14.21 16.41
CA ARG A 835 22.99 -14.63 17.71
C ARG A 835 21.50 -14.29 17.75
N CYS A 836 20.67 -15.22 17.31
CA CYS A 836 19.26 -14.99 16.98
C CYS A 836 18.32 -16.07 17.54
N THR A 837 18.78 -16.97 18.42
CA THR A 837 17.83 -17.84 19.13
C THR A 837 16.97 -16.99 20.09
N PRO A 838 15.76 -17.45 20.46
CA PRO A 838 14.95 -16.75 21.45
C PRO A 838 15.69 -16.46 22.76
N GLU A 839 16.55 -17.38 23.22
CA GLU A 839 17.36 -17.22 24.42
C GLU A 839 18.45 -16.16 24.24
N GLU A 840 19.11 -16.12 23.08
CA GLU A 840 20.12 -15.11 22.76
C GLU A 840 19.52 -13.71 22.63
N LEU A 841 18.34 -13.58 22.03
CA LEU A 841 17.62 -12.32 21.91
C LEU A 841 17.11 -11.80 23.27
N ALA A 842 16.82 -12.71 24.20
CA ALA A 842 16.42 -12.38 25.56
C ALA A 842 17.60 -12.08 26.50
N ASP A 843 18.84 -12.40 26.11
CA ASP A 843 20.03 -12.21 26.95
C ASP A 843 20.50 -10.73 26.97
N PRO A 844 20.45 -10.04 28.14
CA PRO A 844 20.91 -8.66 28.25
C PRO A 844 22.38 -8.45 27.90
N ALA A 845 23.25 -9.45 28.10
CA ALA A 845 24.66 -9.35 27.75
C ALA A 845 24.86 -9.36 26.23
N VAL A 846 24.07 -10.16 25.50
CA VAL A 846 24.08 -10.16 24.03
C VAL A 846 23.58 -8.81 23.49
N MET A 847 22.53 -8.23 24.09
CA MET A 847 22.02 -6.91 23.69
C MET A 847 23.01 -5.78 23.98
N ALA A 848 23.65 -5.77 25.15
CA ALA A 848 24.67 -4.79 25.49
C ALA A 848 25.86 -4.86 24.53
N ASP A 849 26.26 -6.07 24.13
CA ASP A 849 27.32 -6.28 23.15
C ASP A 849 26.91 -5.83 21.74
N ALA A 850 25.69 -6.14 21.30
CA ALA A 850 25.15 -5.65 20.02
C ALA A 850 25.14 -4.12 19.96
N GLN A 851 24.67 -3.45 21.02
CA GLN A 851 24.70 -1.99 21.12
C GLN A 851 26.13 -1.43 21.07
N ARG A 852 27.09 -2.08 21.74
CA ARG A 852 28.51 -1.72 21.68
C ARG A 852 29.04 -1.83 20.25
N ILE A 853 28.77 -2.95 19.57
CA ILE A 853 29.20 -3.19 18.18
C ILE A 853 28.64 -2.12 17.25
N LEU A 854 27.35 -1.81 17.35
CA LEU A 854 26.72 -0.77 16.53
C LEU A 854 27.40 0.60 16.70
N ARG A 855 27.77 0.97 17.93
CA ARG A 855 28.49 2.21 18.23
C ARG A 855 29.93 2.20 17.72
N GLU A 856 30.68 1.13 17.96
CA GLU A 856 32.12 1.07 17.67
C GLU A 856 32.44 0.84 16.19
N THR A 857 31.56 0.17 15.44
CA THR A 857 31.78 -0.14 14.03
C THR A 857 31.30 0.94 13.07
N GLY A 858 30.52 1.91 13.55
CA GLY A 858 29.88 2.92 12.70
C GLY A 858 28.90 2.32 11.69
N LEU A 859 28.27 1.18 12.03
CA LEU A 859 27.35 0.48 11.13
C LEU A 859 26.18 1.38 10.73
N ILE A 860 25.57 2.07 11.70
CA ILE A 860 24.43 2.96 11.44
C ILE A 860 24.84 4.11 10.52
N ASP A 861 25.98 4.77 10.78
CA ASP A 861 26.47 5.87 9.94
C ASP A 861 26.75 5.40 8.50
N THR A 862 27.28 4.17 8.37
CA THR A 862 27.53 3.55 7.07
C THR A 862 26.22 3.29 6.31
N LEU A 863 25.18 2.79 7.00
CA LEU A 863 23.85 2.58 6.45
C LEU A 863 23.19 3.91 6.04
N VAL A 864 23.26 4.92 6.90
CA VAL A 864 22.75 6.27 6.61
C VAL A 864 23.43 6.87 5.39
N GLY A 865 24.75 6.70 5.24
CA GLY A 865 25.50 7.16 4.07
C GLY A 865 25.17 6.43 2.75
N LEU A 866 24.51 5.27 2.84
CA LEU A 866 24.01 4.50 1.70
C LEU A 866 22.49 4.62 1.52
N SER A 867 21.83 5.41 2.35
CA SER A 867 20.37 5.52 2.34
C SER A 867 19.88 6.19 1.05
N LYS A 868 18.86 5.58 0.42
CA LYS A 868 18.13 6.17 -0.70
C LYS A 868 17.31 7.38 -0.27
N CYS A 869 16.76 7.32 0.94
CA CYS A 869 16.04 8.41 1.56
C CYS A 869 16.43 8.53 3.05
N PRO A 870 17.26 9.52 3.41
CA PRO A 870 17.75 9.70 4.77
C PRO A 870 16.80 10.50 5.68
N ASP A 871 15.52 10.63 5.33
CA ASP A 871 14.51 11.25 6.20
C ASP A 871 13.84 10.19 7.08
N TYR A 872 14.26 10.11 8.34
CA TYR A 872 13.79 9.11 9.28
C TYR A 872 12.63 9.59 10.16
N VAL A 873 12.27 10.89 10.10
CA VAL A 873 11.19 11.45 10.94
C VAL A 873 9.84 11.25 10.24
N VAL A 874 8.96 10.46 10.84
CA VAL A 874 7.79 9.91 10.12
C VAL A 874 6.50 10.69 10.33
N ASN A 875 6.40 11.46 11.41
CA ASN A 875 5.19 12.20 11.83
C ASN A 875 5.35 13.73 11.79
N LYS A 876 6.34 14.24 11.03
CA LYS A 876 6.64 15.68 10.96
C LYS A 876 5.56 16.49 10.25
N GLY A 877 5.01 16.02 9.12
CA GLY A 877 3.95 16.72 8.38
C GLY A 877 4.20 18.21 8.10
N HIS A 878 3.14 18.95 7.77
CA HIS A 878 3.21 20.41 7.65
C HIS A 878 2.86 21.11 8.97
N GLU A 879 3.28 22.36 9.12
CA GLU A 879 2.98 23.21 10.27
C GLU A 879 1.92 24.30 9.96
N PHE A 880 1.24 24.24 8.82
CA PHE A 880 0.09 25.13 8.54
C PHE A 880 -0.94 25.05 9.67
N GLY A 881 -1.29 26.21 10.24
CA GLY A 881 -2.19 26.33 11.39
C GLY A 881 -1.51 26.28 12.76
N ALA A 882 -0.24 25.85 12.88
CA ALA A 882 0.44 25.70 14.16
C ALA A 882 0.66 27.03 14.90
N THR A 883 0.83 28.13 14.16
CA THR A 883 1.04 29.48 14.69
C THR A 883 -0.25 30.26 14.95
N LEU A 884 -1.42 29.67 14.65
CA LEU A 884 -2.70 30.31 14.94
C LEU A 884 -2.89 30.49 16.45
N PRO A 885 -3.59 31.54 16.91
CA PRO A 885 -4.06 31.62 18.29
C PRO A 885 -4.92 30.41 18.66
N ASP A 886 -4.88 29.96 19.92
CA ASP A 886 -5.62 28.76 20.35
C ASP A 886 -7.13 28.86 20.06
N ALA A 887 -7.73 30.05 20.21
CA ALA A 887 -9.13 30.27 19.87
C ALA A 887 -9.43 30.04 18.37
N ASP A 888 -8.51 30.42 17.48
CA ASP A 888 -8.66 30.20 16.03
C ASP A 888 -8.45 28.73 15.69
N LYS A 889 -7.58 28.01 16.42
CA LYS A 889 -7.42 26.55 16.26
C LYS A 889 -8.71 25.82 16.65
N GLU A 890 -9.30 26.13 17.79
CA GLU A 890 -10.58 25.52 18.21
C GLU A 890 -11.72 25.85 17.23
N ALA A 891 -11.79 27.10 16.75
CA ALA A 891 -12.76 27.50 15.73
C ALA A 891 -12.55 26.70 14.42
N LEU A 892 -11.31 26.52 13.98
CA LEU A 892 -10.96 25.72 12.82
C LEU A 892 -11.38 24.25 13.01
N ILE A 893 -11.08 23.63 14.15
CA ILE A 893 -11.50 22.24 14.46
C ILE A 893 -13.02 22.09 14.37
N SER A 894 -13.76 23.04 14.91
CA SER A 894 -15.23 23.07 14.84
C SER A 894 -15.74 23.04 13.40
N PHE A 895 -15.10 23.76 12.48
CA PHE A 895 -15.44 23.72 11.05
C PHE A 895 -14.97 22.43 10.37
N LEU A 896 -13.73 21.98 10.62
CA LEU A 896 -13.15 20.78 10.02
C LEU A 896 -13.95 19.50 10.33
N MET A 897 -14.66 19.47 11.45
CA MET A 897 -15.54 18.35 11.83
C MET A 897 -16.76 18.18 10.90
N GLU A 898 -17.17 19.24 10.18
CA GLU A 898 -18.29 19.21 9.23
C GLU A 898 -17.90 18.72 7.83
N LEU A 899 -16.60 18.78 7.53
CA LEU A 899 -16.02 18.41 6.24
C LEU A 899 -16.03 16.89 6.05
#